data_AF-A0A2S4YAS1-F1
#
_entry.id   AF-A0A2S4YAS1-F1
#
_cell.length_a   1.000
_cell.length_b   1.000
_cell.length_c   1.000
_cell.angle_alpha   90.00
_cell.angle_beta   90.00
_cell.angle_gamma   90.00
#
_symmetry.space_group_name_H-M   'P 1'
#
loop_
_entity.id
_entity.type
_entity.pdbx_description
1 polymer ?
#
loop_
_entity_poly.entity_id
_entity_poly.type
_entity_poly.pdbx_seq_one_letter_code
_entity_poly.pdbx_strand_id
1 'polypeptide(L)'
;MKQQGVHPDGAEGTPGGSSRPDTAAAGHHAGEEANEEANKDRRADGLTHETAQDSPGKKAPDGEHGSARAPGDDTPPTAAAHREPSRGEQSADAHNDEVEGDEPLLPARVHRPSDLMRLLVGVLGIVVLLAVAAFAHGTTSGLEQDINRGTGQAPDLLIKIAGLASSIAILLVPVAFAIERLIKRDGVRIADGVLAAVLAHGVTLATDLWVARAAPPSIQEALTQPSPGDIHALTDPVHGYLAPVIAYMTAVGMSRRPRWRAVLWVVLLLDAFSMLVTGYTTPFSIILTVLIGWSVAAGTLYAVGSPNVRPTGRTLMAGLRTVGFRPVSAAREEMQDTADNGDRGRRYFVTLEDGPPLDVTVVDREQQAQGFFYRVWRRLTLRGITTRRSLQSLRQALEQEALLAYAAIAAGANAPKLIATSELGPDAVMLVYEHTGGRTLDQLADQEITDELLHETWQQVRALQSRRIAHRRLAGDALVVDRSGTVILTDLRGGEIAAGDLVLRMDIAQLLTTLGLRVGAERAVASAVDVLGPDAVADCLPMLQPIALTRSTRATLRRLARERAQREREAVLEASRQAKAARGEETHDGSGVVLDKPDKKAVRAEQRAEKRAIDEALEEAREEDLLTQIRHQVLRIRPQAPVEPARLERVRPRTLISFMAGAIGAYFLLTQLTHIQFGTLFANAEWGWVAAAVVFSALSYVAAAMALLGFVPERVPFLRTVAAQVAGSFVKIVAPAAVGGVALNTRFLQRAGVRPGLAVASVGASQLFGLGCHILMLLSFGYLTGTEKTPSLSPSRTVIAGLLTVSVLVLVVTSVPFLRKFVVTRVRSLFAGVVPRMLDVLQRPQKLVTGIGGMLLLTASFVMCLDASIRAFGHEERTTLSLASVAVVFLAGNALGSAAPTPGGVGAVEATLTVGLIAVGLPKEVAAPAVLLYRLLTLWLPVLPGWLFFNHLTRKDAL
;
A
#
# COMPACT_ATOMS: atom_id res chain seq x y z
N MET A 1 -36.46 8.24 -47.18
CA MET A 1 -37.37 7.61 -48.16
C MET A 1 -38.27 6.61 -47.43
N LYS A 2 -39.39 6.17 -48.02
CA LYS A 2 -40.37 5.24 -47.40
C LYS A 2 -40.15 3.78 -47.85
N GLN A 3 -40.45 2.81 -46.98
CA GLN A 3 -41.15 1.50 -47.17
C GLN A 3 -40.99 0.69 -45.85
N GLN A 4 -41.99 0.04 -45.24
CA GLN A 4 -42.85 -1.10 -45.66
C GLN A 4 -42.04 -2.38 -45.92
N GLY A 5 -42.33 -3.58 -45.38
CA GLY A 5 -43.35 -4.07 -44.40
C GLY A 5 -42.83 -5.39 -43.75
N VAL A 6 -43.57 -6.42 -43.31
CA VAL A 6 -45.03 -6.74 -43.18
C VAL A 6 -45.18 -7.78 -42.01
N HIS A 7 -46.40 -8.05 -41.50
CA HIS A 7 -46.73 -9.12 -40.52
C HIS A 7 -46.82 -10.53 -41.16
N PRO A 8 -46.92 -11.63 -40.38
CA PRO A 8 -48.25 -12.22 -40.10
C PRO A 8 -48.44 -12.78 -38.66
N ASP A 9 -49.62 -13.37 -38.42
CA ASP A 9 -50.17 -13.87 -37.15
C ASP A 9 -49.84 -15.36 -36.86
N GLY A 10 -50.31 -15.91 -35.72
CA GLY A 10 -50.40 -17.38 -35.57
C GLY A 10 -50.77 -17.99 -34.21
N ALA A 11 -52.07 -18.29 -34.03
CA ALA A 11 -52.65 -19.38 -33.21
C ALA A 11 -52.65 -19.33 -31.67
N GLU A 12 -53.74 -19.86 -31.10
CA GLU A 12 -54.07 -19.98 -29.68
C GLU A 12 -53.96 -21.42 -29.17
N GLY A 13 -54.05 -21.61 -27.85
CA GLY A 13 -54.88 -22.69 -27.29
C GLY A 13 -54.17 -23.89 -26.67
N THR A 14 -54.24 -24.01 -25.34
CA THR A 14 -54.31 -25.31 -24.64
C THR A 14 -55.09 -25.13 -23.32
N PRO A 15 -56.21 -25.85 -23.08
CA PRO A 15 -56.99 -25.78 -21.84
C PRO A 15 -56.47 -26.75 -20.75
N GLY A 16 -57.18 -26.83 -19.61
CA GLY A 16 -56.85 -27.69 -18.46
C GLY A 16 -57.07 -29.20 -18.69
N GLY A 17 -57.09 -30.04 -17.66
CA GLY A 17 -57.01 -29.78 -16.21
C GLY A 17 -57.40 -31.03 -15.39
N SER A 18 -57.24 -30.99 -14.06
CA SER A 18 -57.32 -32.16 -13.14
C SER A 18 -56.19 -33.20 -13.37
N SER A 19 -55.88 -34.13 -12.46
CA SER A 19 -56.59 -34.55 -11.23
C SER A 19 -55.64 -34.96 -10.08
N ARG A 20 -56.19 -34.98 -8.85
CA ARG A 20 -55.70 -35.68 -7.63
C ARG A 20 -56.18 -37.15 -7.65
N PRO A 21 -55.85 -38.07 -6.68
CA PRO A 21 -55.33 -37.84 -5.31
C PRO A 21 -54.18 -38.77 -4.83
N ASP A 22 -53.70 -38.50 -3.60
CA ASP A 22 -53.51 -39.37 -2.40
C ASP A 22 -53.41 -40.91 -2.58
N THR A 23 -52.70 -41.71 -1.76
CA THR A 23 -52.64 -41.85 -0.27
C THR A 23 -51.35 -42.61 0.15
N ALA A 24 -50.67 -42.35 1.29
CA ALA A 24 -50.92 -42.78 2.70
C ALA A 24 -50.62 -44.28 3.01
N ALA A 25 -50.38 -44.76 4.25
CA ALA A 25 -50.54 -44.19 5.59
C ALA A 25 -49.68 -44.89 6.69
N ALA A 26 -49.66 -44.32 7.92
CA ALA A 26 -49.34 -44.89 9.25
C ALA A 26 -47.92 -45.46 9.50
N GLY A 27 -47.39 -45.55 10.74
CA GLY A 27 -47.76 -45.13 12.12
C GLY A 27 -46.61 -45.58 13.05
N HIS A 28 -46.46 -45.36 14.36
CA HIS A 28 -47.16 -44.74 15.50
C HIS A 28 -46.23 -45.01 16.75
N HIS A 29 -46.45 -44.42 17.95
CA HIS A 29 -45.74 -44.69 19.24
C HIS A 29 -44.22 -44.33 19.37
N ALA A 30 -43.59 -44.22 20.56
CA ALA A 30 -43.99 -43.75 21.92
C ALA A 30 -42.74 -43.70 22.87
N GLY A 31 -42.86 -43.08 24.06
CA GLY A 31 -41.85 -43.04 25.16
C GLY A 31 -40.99 -41.76 25.17
N GLU A 32 -40.87 -40.94 26.24
CA GLU A 32 -40.50 -41.16 27.67
C GLU A 32 -38.96 -41.24 27.84
N GLU A 33 -38.30 -40.22 28.43
CA GLU A 33 -38.02 -39.99 29.88
C GLU A 33 -36.80 -40.78 30.40
N ALA A 34 -35.92 -40.28 31.30
CA ALA A 34 -35.71 -38.95 31.88
C ALA A 34 -34.27 -38.84 32.48
N ASN A 35 -33.90 -37.64 32.97
CA ASN A 35 -32.77 -37.34 33.89
C ASN A 35 -31.31 -37.63 33.39
N GLU A 36 -30.25 -37.08 33.99
CA GLU A 36 -30.14 -36.34 35.27
C GLU A 36 -29.16 -35.14 35.26
N GLU A 37 -29.22 -34.36 36.35
CA GLU A 37 -28.41 -33.20 36.74
C GLU A 37 -26.95 -33.58 37.13
N ALA A 38 -26.00 -32.75 37.61
CA ALA A 38 -25.79 -31.29 37.83
C ALA A 38 -24.24 -31.07 37.87
N ASN A 39 -23.59 -30.00 37.40
CA ASN A 39 -23.66 -28.55 37.70
C ASN A 39 -22.91 -28.09 39.00
N LYS A 40 -22.16 -26.98 38.91
CA LYS A 40 -21.38 -26.25 39.96
C LYS A 40 -20.12 -26.97 40.50
N ASP A 41 -19.07 -26.32 41.01
CA ASP A 41 -18.63 -24.90 41.21
C ASP A 41 -17.07 -24.93 41.38
N ARG A 42 -16.18 -23.92 41.38
CA ARG A 42 -16.11 -22.41 41.39
C ARG A 42 -14.77 -22.02 40.68
N ARG A 43 -14.46 -20.79 40.21
CA ARG A 43 -13.99 -19.53 40.88
C ARG A 43 -12.93 -19.72 41.99
N ALA A 44 -11.94 -18.87 42.29
CA ALA A 44 -11.19 -17.75 41.64
C ALA A 44 -10.03 -17.37 42.65
N ASP A 45 -9.06 -16.44 42.50
CA ASP A 45 -8.63 -15.43 41.49
C ASP A 45 -7.14 -15.00 41.78
N GLY A 46 -6.54 -14.08 41.01
CA GLY A 46 -5.22 -13.43 41.28
C GLY A 46 -4.04 -13.96 40.41
N LEU A 47 -3.18 -13.17 39.73
CA LEU A 47 -2.34 -11.99 40.10
C LEU A 47 -1.13 -12.39 40.99
N THR A 48 0.15 -12.04 40.75
CA THR A 48 0.78 -11.07 39.82
C THR A 48 2.32 -11.27 39.68
N HIS A 49 2.97 -10.54 38.75
CA HIS A 49 4.44 -10.26 38.60
C HIS A 49 5.39 -11.43 38.22
N GLU A 50 6.66 -11.22 37.80
CA GLU A 50 7.26 -10.27 36.82
C GLU A 50 8.77 -10.60 36.62
N THR A 51 9.33 -10.45 35.41
CA THR A 51 10.80 -10.42 35.10
C THR A 51 11.65 -11.65 35.51
N ALA A 52 12.95 -11.77 35.16
CA ALA A 52 13.62 -11.59 33.86
C ALA A 52 15.05 -12.19 33.89
N GLN A 53 15.57 -12.54 32.70
CA GLN A 53 16.99 -12.65 32.31
C GLN A 53 17.94 -13.69 32.96
N ASP A 54 18.73 -14.25 32.03
CA ASP A 54 20.15 -14.64 32.11
C ASP A 54 20.57 -16.10 32.36
N SER A 55 21.80 -16.38 31.90
CA SER A 55 22.53 -17.67 31.88
C SER A 55 23.72 -17.59 32.88
N PRO A 56 24.74 -18.48 32.90
CA PRO A 56 24.91 -19.80 32.26
C PRO A 56 25.49 -20.91 33.19
N GLY A 57 25.60 -22.15 32.68
CA GLY A 57 26.89 -22.86 32.71
C GLY A 57 27.23 -23.91 33.79
N LYS A 58 27.28 -25.17 33.35
CA LYS A 58 28.48 -26.05 33.38
C LYS A 58 29.11 -26.43 34.75
N LYS A 59 28.91 -27.70 35.17
CA LYS A 59 29.98 -28.70 35.43
C LYS A 59 29.46 -30.12 35.76
N ALA A 60 30.33 -31.11 35.62
CA ALA A 60 30.15 -32.51 36.06
C ALA A 60 30.77 -32.74 37.47
N PRO A 61 30.58 -33.93 38.07
CA PRO A 61 31.66 -34.95 38.15
C PRO A 61 31.30 -36.22 37.33
N ASP A 62 32.19 -37.08 36.82
CA ASP A 62 33.35 -37.81 37.41
C ASP A 62 32.91 -38.78 38.53
N GLY A 63 33.20 -40.09 38.55
CA GLY A 63 33.82 -41.10 37.68
C GLY A 63 33.64 -42.45 38.43
N GLU A 64 34.02 -43.67 38.06
CA GLU A 64 34.71 -44.35 36.95
C GLU A 64 34.74 -45.86 37.39
N HIS A 65 35.32 -46.79 36.61
CA HIS A 65 35.50 -48.24 36.92
C HIS A 65 34.20 -49.10 36.98
N GLY A 66 34.18 -50.40 36.64
CA GLY A 66 35.21 -51.21 35.96
C GLY A 66 34.98 -52.74 36.01
N SER A 67 35.05 -53.40 34.84
CA SER A 67 35.27 -54.87 34.64
C SER A 67 34.24 -55.93 35.08
N ALA A 68 33.34 -56.27 34.14
CA ALA A 68 32.95 -57.62 33.67
C ALA A 68 33.14 -58.91 34.51
N ARG A 69 32.09 -59.75 34.56
CA ARG A 69 32.18 -61.23 34.43
C ARG A 69 30.83 -61.91 34.07
N ALA A 70 30.92 -62.97 33.28
CA ALA A 70 29.94 -64.06 33.04
C ALA A 70 30.70 -65.42 33.30
N PRO A 71 30.13 -66.66 33.27
CA PRO A 71 29.06 -67.18 32.38
C PRO A 71 28.09 -68.21 33.04
N GLY A 72 27.37 -69.02 32.23
CA GLY A 72 26.50 -70.15 32.64
C GLY A 72 25.00 -69.77 32.58
N ASP A 73 24.13 -70.22 31.66
CA ASP A 73 24.00 -71.42 30.79
C ASP A 73 23.25 -72.60 31.44
N ASP A 74 21.99 -72.80 31.03
CA ASP A 74 21.19 -74.04 31.14
C ASP A 74 19.88 -73.90 30.31
N THR A 75 19.24 -75.00 29.88
CA THR A 75 18.21 -75.04 28.81
C THR A 75 16.80 -75.53 29.25
N PRO A 76 15.73 -75.53 28.40
CA PRO A 76 14.33 -75.31 28.83
C PRO A 76 13.52 -76.62 29.03
N PRO A 77 12.19 -76.59 29.36
CA PRO A 77 11.17 -76.57 28.27
C PRO A 77 9.74 -76.02 28.59
N THR A 78 8.92 -75.96 27.52
CA THR A 78 7.44 -76.13 27.45
C THR A 78 6.42 -75.10 27.98
N ALA A 79 5.36 -74.95 27.15
CA ALA A 79 3.96 -74.60 27.44
C ALA A 79 3.61 -73.16 27.92
N ALA A 80 2.56 -72.51 27.41
CA ALA A 80 1.75 -72.77 26.21
C ALA A 80 1.16 -71.45 25.67
N ALA A 81 1.13 -71.27 24.34
CA ALA A 81 0.56 -70.08 23.70
C ALA A 81 -0.88 -70.34 23.26
N HIS A 82 -1.82 -69.50 23.71
CA HIS A 82 -3.16 -69.44 23.12
C HIS A 82 -3.08 -68.86 21.70
N ARG A 83 -3.69 -69.54 20.74
CA ARG A 83 -3.93 -69.00 19.39
C ARG A 83 -5.20 -68.16 19.39
N GLU A 84 -5.10 -66.92 18.95
CA GLU A 84 -6.18 -66.24 18.24
C GLU A 84 -5.82 -66.16 16.73
N PRO A 85 -6.80 -66.09 15.82
CA PRO A 85 -6.60 -66.40 14.42
C PRO A 85 -5.95 -65.27 13.60
N SER A 86 -5.29 -65.67 12.53
CA SER A 86 -4.60 -64.80 11.57
C SER A 86 -5.52 -63.81 10.86
N ARG A 87 -5.29 -62.51 11.07
CA ARG A 87 -5.55 -61.46 10.07
C ARG A 87 -4.29 -61.17 9.26
N GLY A 88 -3.90 -62.13 8.42
CA GLY A 88 -3.07 -61.81 7.26
C GLY A 88 -3.87 -61.03 6.21
N GLU A 89 -3.21 -60.63 5.13
CA GLU A 89 -3.84 -60.15 3.88
C GLU A 89 -4.68 -58.86 3.93
N GLN A 90 -4.61 -58.08 5.02
CA GLN A 90 -5.16 -56.70 5.05
C GLN A 90 -4.19 -55.63 5.59
N SER A 91 -2.99 -56.01 6.04
CA SER A 91 -1.95 -55.08 6.52
C SER A 91 -0.97 -54.60 5.43
N ALA A 92 -0.95 -55.23 4.25
CA ALA A 92 -0.03 -54.86 3.17
C ALA A 92 -0.45 -53.57 2.44
N ASP A 93 -1.73 -53.43 2.08
CA ASP A 93 -2.24 -52.25 1.38
C ASP A 93 -2.21 -50.96 2.23
N ALA A 94 -2.18 -51.11 3.56
CA ALA A 94 -2.28 -49.99 4.50
C ALA A 94 -1.01 -49.11 4.60
N HIS A 95 0.12 -49.56 4.06
CA HIS A 95 1.37 -48.78 4.02
C HIS A 95 1.67 -48.13 2.65
N ASN A 96 0.88 -48.42 1.61
CA ASN A 96 1.05 -47.85 0.26
C ASN A 96 0.22 -46.57 0.03
N ASP A 97 -0.15 -45.86 1.09
CA ASP A 97 -0.95 -44.62 1.06
C ASP A 97 -0.29 -43.46 1.83
N GLU A 98 0.97 -43.62 2.27
CA GLU A 98 1.73 -42.60 2.99
C GLU A 98 2.53 -41.66 2.06
N VAL A 99 2.46 -40.38 2.40
CA VAL A 99 3.26 -39.30 1.83
C VAL A 99 4.60 -39.34 2.55
N GLU A 100 5.68 -39.66 1.85
CA GLU A 100 7.00 -39.83 2.47
C GLU A 100 7.60 -38.47 2.81
N GLY A 101 7.23 -37.98 3.99
CA GLY A 101 7.58 -36.67 4.52
C GLY A 101 6.46 -36.14 5.43
N ASP A 102 6.82 -35.77 6.66
CA ASP A 102 5.91 -35.27 7.68
C ASP A 102 5.34 -33.88 7.28
N GLU A 103 4.24 -33.84 6.52
CA GLU A 103 3.61 -32.58 6.05
C GLU A 103 3.12 -31.79 7.28
N PRO A 104 3.85 -30.73 7.70
CA PRO A 104 3.73 -30.19 9.06
C PRO A 104 2.33 -29.65 9.28
N LEU A 105 1.63 -30.18 10.29
CA LEU A 105 0.20 -30.04 10.52
C LEU A 105 -0.31 -28.63 10.17
N LEU A 106 -0.89 -28.53 8.97
CA LEU A 106 -1.27 -27.24 8.40
C LEU A 106 -2.22 -26.51 9.35
N PRO A 107 -1.90 -25.27 9.77
CA PRO A 107 -2.68 -24.58 10.79
C PRO A 107 -4.13 -24.46 10.33
N ALA A 108 -5.07 -24.93 11.15
CA ALA A 108 -6.47 -25.09 10.79
C ALA A 108 -7.15 -23.77 10.34
N ARG A 109 -6.60 -22.63 10.78
CA ARG A 109 -6.95 -21.28 10.33
C ARG A 109 -5.71 -20.58 9.77
N VAL A 110 -5.91 -19.82 8.69
CA VAL A 110 -4.88 -19.00 8.02
C VAL A 110 -5.42 -17.58 7.80
N HIS A 111 -4.64 -16.59 8.22
CA HIS A 111 -4.91 -15.16 7.98
C HIS A 111 -4.56 -14.79 6.53
N ARG A 112 -5.56 -14.67 5.65
CA ARG A 112 -5.35 -14.39 4.22
C ARG A 112 -5.10 -12.89 4.00
N PRO A 113 -3.98 -12.47 3.36
CA PRO A 113 -3.76 -11.06 2.99
C PRO A 113 -4.83 -10.48 2.04
N SER A 114 -5.57 -11.34 1.33
CA SER A 114 -6.73 -10.94 0.51
C SER A 114 -7.87 -10.34 1.33
N ASP A 115 -8.04 -10.77 2.59
CA ASP A 115 -9.18 -10.37 3.41
C ASP A 115 -8.87 -9.11 4.21
N LEU A 116 -7.63 -8.94 4.69
CA LEU A 116 -7.10 -7.62 5.10
C LEU A 116 -7.26 -6.59 3.98
N MET A 117 -6.99 -6.97 2.74
CA MET A 117 -7.15 -6.07 1.61
C MET A 117 -8.61 -5.71 1.34
N ARG A 118 -9.54 -6.66 1.43
CA ARG A 118 -10.97 -6.39 1.28
C ARG A 118 -11.45 -5.42 2.35
N LEU A 119 -11.00 -5.58 3.60
CA LEU A 119 -11.20 -4.60 4.67
C LEU A 119 -10.66 -3.22 4.29
N LEU A 120 -9.41 -3.11 3.82
CA LEU A 120 -8.80 -1.83 3.43
C LEU A 120 -9.53 -1.15 2.25
N VAL A 121 -9.95 -1.92 1.24
CA VAL A 121 -10.74 -1.42 0.10
C VAL A 121 -12.14 -1.00 0.54
N GLY A 122 -12.76 -1.73 1.47
CA GLY A 122 -14.07 -1.41 2.02
C GLY A 122 -14.06 -0.14 2.87
N VAL A 123 -13.08 -0.02 3.78
CA VAL A 123 -12.83 1.20 4.56
C VAL A 123 -12.52 2.40 3.66
N LEU A 124 -11.71 2.22 2.61
CA LEU A 124 -11.49 3.28 1.62
C LEU A 124 -12.78 3.64 0.88
N GLY A 125 -13.62 2.67 0.55
CA GLY A 125 -14.95 2.88 -0.01
C GLY A 125 -15.86 3.70 0.90
N ILE A 126 -15.88 3.41 2.20
CA ILE A 126 -16.63 4.17 3.22
C ILE A 126 -16.11 5.61 3.30
N VAL A 127 -14.79 5.81 3.35
CA VAL A 127 -14.17 7.15 3.39
C VAL A 127 -14.49 7.95 2.12
N VAL A 128 -14.46 7.32 0.94
CA VAL A 128 -14.84 7.96 -0.33
C VAL A 128 -16.34 8.28 -0.35
N LEU A 129 -17.21 7.37 0.11
CA LEU A 129 -18.65 7.59 0.17
C LEU A 129 -19.02 8.75 1.10
N LEU A 130 -18.45 8.79 2.31
CA LEU A 130 -18.66 9.86 3.28
C LEU A 130 -18.10 11.20 2.78
N ALA A 131 -16.98 11.19 2.05
CA ALA A 131 -16.46 12.39 1.39
C ALA A 131 -17.40 12.89 0.28
N VAL A 132 -17.93 11.98 -0.57
CA VAL A 132 -18.90 12.36 -1.60
C VAL A 132 -20.19 12.88 -0.97
N ALA A 133 -20.72 12.22 0.08
CA ALA A 133 -21.88 12.70 0.83
C ALA A 133 -21.67 14.13 1.37
N ALA A 134 -20.52 14.38 2.01
CA ALA A 134 -20.18 15.68 2.58
C ALA A 134 -20.05 16.83 1.55
N PHE A 135 -19.70 16.51 0.29
CA PHE A 135 -19.43 17.51 -0.76
C PHE A 135 -20.48 17.58 -1.89
N ALA A 136 -21.32 16.56 -2.07
CA ALA A 136 -22.23 16.43 -3.21
C ALA A 136 -23.73 16.44 -2.83
N HIS A 137 -24.07 16.87 -1.61
CA HIS A 137 -25.44 16.82 -1.06
C HIS A 137 -26.53 17.37 -2.02
N GLY A 138 -26.28 18.50 -2.70
CA GLY A 138 -27.23 19.07 -3.67
C GLY A 138 -27.45 18.25 -4.96
N THR A 139 -26.56 17.31 -5.27
CA THR A 139 -26.76 16.30 -6.33
C THR A 139 -27.47 15.06 -5.78
N THR A 140 -27.18 14.69 -4.53
CA THR A 140 -27.85 13.58 -3.82
C THR A 140 -29.35 13.85 -3.71
N SER A 141 -29.75 15.02 -3.20
CA SER A 141 -31.16 15.39 -3.04
C SER A 141 -31.89 15.54 -4.37
N GLY A 142 -31.20 15.92 -5.45
CA GLY A 142 -31.75 15.91 -6.81
C GLY A 142 -32.08 14.50 -7.29
N LEU A 143 -31.13 13.56 -7.18
CA LEU A 143 -31.34 12.15 -7.55
C LEU A 143 -32.46 11.50 -6.72
N GLU A 144 -32.53 11.81 -5.43
CA GLU A 144 -33.56 11.32 -4.51
C GLU A 144 -34.96 11.87 -4.87
N GLN A 145 -35.06 13.17 -5.19
CA GLN A 145 -36.30 13.77 -5.70
C GLN A 145 -36.73 13.17 -7.04
N ASP A 146 -35.82 12.94 -7.98
CA ASP A 146 -36.13 12.32 -9.28
C ASP A 146 -36.62 10.88 -9.11
N ILE A 147 -36.00 10.09 -8.21
CA ILE A 147 -36.45 8.73 -7.89
C ILE A 147 -37.85 8.76 -7.27
N ASN A 148 -38.09 9.57 -6.23
CA ASN A 148 -39.40 9.67 -5.60
C ASN A 148 -40.49 10.14 -6.58
N ARG A 149 -40.14 11.06 -7.49
CA ARG A 149 -41.05 11.59 -8.53
C ARG A 149 -41.36 10.57 -9.63
N GLY A 150 -40.40 9.75 -10.04
CA GLY A 150 -40.60 8.67 -11.01
C GLY A 150 -41.37 7.48 -10.43
N THR A 151 -41.17 7.19 -9.14
CA THR A 151 -41.76 6.05 -8.44
C THR A 151 -43.25 6.18 -8.18
N GLY A 152 -43.78 7.40 -8.04
CA GLY A 152 -45.22 7.67 -7.79
C GLY A 152 -46.21 7.20 -8.87
N GLN A 153 -45.76 6.48 -9.90
CA GLN A 153 -46.58 5.84 -10.93
C GLN A 153 -46.63 4.31 -10.80
N ALA A 154 -45.85 3.70 -9.89
CA ALA A 154 -45.78 2.25 -9.73
C ALA A 154 -46.98 1.72 -8.90
N PRO A 155 -47.57 0.56 -9.25
CA PRO A 155 -48.69 -0.02 -8.49
C PRO A 155 -48.31 -0.37 -7.06
N ASP A 156 -48.99 0.28 -6.12
CA ASP A 156 -48.84 0.18 -4.67
C ASP A 156 -48.83 -1.28 -4.15
N LEU A 157 -49.63 -2.15 -4.77
CA LEU A 157 -49.70 -3.58 -4.47
C LEU A 157 -48.40 -4.33 -4.82
N LEU A 158 -47.76 -4.00 -5.94
CA LEU A 158 -46.51 -4.63 -6.37
C LEU A 158 -45.36 -4.23 -5.44
N ILE A 159 -45.32 -2.97 -5.00
CA ILE A 159 -44.34 -2.48 -4.03
C ILE A 159 -44.49 -3.24 -2.70
N LYS A 160 -45.73 -3.33 -2.18
CA LYS A 160 -46.02 -4.02 -0.91
C LYS A 160 -45.73 -5.52 -0.97
N ILE A 161 -46.04 -6.18 -2.09
CA ILE A 161 -45.69 -7.60 -2.31
C ILE A 161 -44.17 -7.78 -2.45
N ALA A 162 -43.47 -6.89 -3.16
CA ALA A 162 -42.02 -6.94 -3.32
C ALA A 162 -41.28 -6.77 -1.98
N GLY A 163 -41.65 -5.77 -1.17
CA GLY A 163 -41.06 -5.55 0.15
C GLY A 163 -41.35 -6.69 1.14
N LEU A 164 -42.57 -7.25 1.11
CA LEU A 164 -42.92 -8.40 1.95
C LEU A 164 -42.19 -9.68 1.52
N ALA A 165 -42.10 -9.96 0.23
CA ALA A 165 -41.31 -11.08 -0.29
C ALA A 165 -39.81 -10.92 0.00
N SER A 166 -39.29 -9.69 -0.12
CA SER A 166 -37.89 -9.35 0.16
C SER A 166 -37.51 -9.54 1.63
N SER A 167 -38.27 -8.92 2.55
CA SER A 167 -38.03 -9.04 4.00
C SER A 167 -38.13 -10.48 4.51
N ILE A 168 -39.08 -11.26 4.01
CA ILE A 168 -39.17 -12.71 4.27
C ILE A 168 -37.92 -13.42 3.71
N ALA A 169 -37.50 -13.11 2.48
CA ALA A 169 -36.32 -13.74 1.89
C ALA A 169 -35.00 -13.37 2.58
N ILE A 170 -34.85 -12.13 3.08
CA ILE A 170 -33.69 -11.70 3.87
C ILE A 170 -33.55 -12.52 5.15
N LEU A 171 -34.66 -12.93 5.78
CA LEU A 171 -34.64 -13.79 6.96
C LEU A 171 -34.40 -15.27 6.58
N LEU A 172 -35.09 -15.79 5.56
CA LEU A 172 -35.05 -17.22 5.22
C LEU A 172 -33.76 -17.64 4.48
N VAL A 173 -33.21 -16.82 3.58
CA VAL A 173 -32.07 -17.21 2.73
C VAL A 173 -30.77 -17.45 3.54
N PRO A 174 -30.41 -16.64 4.56
CA PRO A 174 -29.30 -16.96 5.46
C PRO A 174 -29.52 -18.22 6.28
N VAL A 175 -30.74 -18.44 6.81
CA VAL A 175 -31.08 -19.59 7.64
C VAL A 175 -31.04 -20.89 6.84
N ALA A 176 -31.63 -20.91 5.63
CA ALA A 176 -31.56 -22.06 4.73
C ALA A 176 -30.12 -22.43 4.35
N PHE A 177 -29.26 -21.43 4.14
CA PHE A 177 -27.84 -21.65 3.89
C PHE A 177 -27.07 -22.14 5.13
N ALA A 178 -27.41 -21.66 6.33
CA ALA A 178 -26.86 -22.16 7.59
C ALA A 178 -27.18 -23.64 7.79
N ILE A 179 -28.41 -24.06 7.47
CA ILE A 179 -28.86 -25.46 7.52
C ILE A 179 -28.09 -26.31 6.50
N GLU A 180 -27.93 -25.85 5.25
CA GLU A 180 -27.11 -26.55 4.23
C GLU A 180 -25.66 -26.74 4.71
N ARG A 181 -25.08 -25.74 5.38
CA ARG A 181 -23.72 -25.78 5.95
C ARG A 181 -23.60 -26.76 7.10
N LEU A 182 -24.59 -26.80 7.99
CA LEU A 182 -24.59 -27.66 9.18
C LEU A 182 -24.68 -29.14 8.77
N ILE A 183 -25.59 -29.47 7.84
CA ILE A 183 -25.73 -30.80 7.23
C ILE A 183 -24.41 -31.26 6.58
N LYS A 184 -23.68 -30.33 5.94
CA LYS A 184 -22.40 -30.61 5.28
C LYS A 184 -21.18 -30.55 6.22
N ARG A 185 -21.40 -30.56 7.55
CA ARG A 185 -20.38 -30.51 8.61
C ARG A 185 -19.42 -29.30 8.54
N ASP A 186 -19.76 -28.24 7.80
CA ASP A 186 -18.94 -27.04 7.59
C ASP A 186 -19.18 -25.97 8.68
N GLY A 187 -19.49 -26.43 9.90
CA GLY A 187 -20.05 -25.64 11.00
C GLY A 187 -19.15 -24.54 11.54
N VAL A 188 -17.82 -24.72 11.47
CA VAL A 188 -16.84 -23.70 11.90
C VAL A 188 -17.04 -22.37 11.15
N ARG A 189 -17.42 -22.43 9.87
CA ARG A 189 -17.70 -21.23 9.06
C ARG A 189 -19.03 -20.57 9.41
N ILE A 190 -19.98 -21.30 10.01
CA ILE A 190 -21.23 -20.73 10.52
C ILE A 190 -20.92 -19.83 11.72
N ALA A 191 -20.05 -20.27 12.63
CA ALA A 191 -19.61 -19.48 13.78
C ALA A 191 -18.87 -18.20 13.35
N ASP A 192 -17.95 -18.30 12.38
CA ASP A 192 -17.30 -17.12 11.77
C ASP A 192 -18.32 -16.14 11.18
N GLY A 193 -19.39 -16.66 10.57
CA GLY A 193 -20.52 -15.90 10.06
C GLY A 193 -21.31 -15.15 11.13
N VAL A 194 -21.70 -15.84 12.21
CA VAL A 194 -22.45 -15.24 13.32
C VAL A 194 -21.62 -14.15 14.00
N LEU A 195 -20.32 -14.39 14.21
CA LEU A 195 -19.41 -13.38 14.76
C LEU A 195 -19.33 -12.14 13.85
N ALA A 196 -19.21 -12.32 12.53
CA ALA A 196 -19.22 -11.20 11.58
C ALA A 196 -20.55 -10.43 11.61
N ALA A 197 -21.69 -11.12 11.78
CA ALA A 197 -23.01 -10.50 11.89
C ALA A 197 -23.14 -9.64 13.16
N VAL A 198 -22.74 -10.17 14.32
CA VAL A 198 -22.76 -9.44 15.60
C VAL A 198 -21.84 -8.22 15.56
N LEU A 199 -20.63 -8.37 15.02
CA LEU A 199 -19.69 -7.25 14.85
C LEU A 199 -20.24 -6.19 13.88
N ALA A 200 -20.91 -6.59 12.80
CA ALA A 200 -21.51 -5.67 11.84
C ALA A 200 -22.71 -4.91 12.43
N HIS A 201 -23.50 -5.56 13.30
CA HIS A 201 -24.57 -4.89 14.06
C HIS A 201 -23.99 -3.85 15.03
N GLY A 202 -22.91 -4.20 15.75
CA GLY A 202 -22.20 -3.25 16.63
C GLY A 202 -21.60 -2.06 15.90
N VAL A 203 -21.01 -2.27 14.71
CA VAL A 203 -20.49 -1.18 13.85
C VAL A 203 -21.61 -0.34 13.25
N THR A 204 -22.76 -0.94 12.93
CA THR A 204 -23.97 -0.23 12.48
C THR A 204 -24.43 0.72 13.59
N LEU A 205 -24.76 0.20 14.77
CA LEU A 205 -25.23 1.00 15.91
C LEU A 205 -24.23 2.08 16.36
N ALA A 206 -22.92 1.82 16.24
CA ALA A 206 -21.89 2.84 16.48
C ALA A 206 -21.87 3.94 15.40
N THR A 207 -22.21 3.62 14.15
CA THR A 207 -22.37 4.58 13.04
C THR A 207 -23.64 5.40 13.22
N ASP A 208 -24.76 4.77 13.57
CA ASP A 208 -26.05 5.44 13.80
C ASP A 208 -25.94 6.45 14.96
N LEU A 209 -25.33 6.04 16.08
CA LEU A 209 -25.03 6.91 17.23
C LEU A 209 -24.05 8.05 16.88
N TRP A 210 -23.14 7.86 15.93
CA TRP A 210 -22.25 8.93 15.46
C TRP A 210 -23.00 9.92 14.56
N VAL A 211 -23.79 9.45 13.60
CA VAL A 211 -24.58 10.30 12.70
C VAL A 211 -25.58 11.14 13.50
N ALA A 212 -26.32 10.53 14.43
CA ALA A 212 -27.33 11.20 15.24
C ALA A 212 -26.78 12.21 16.28
N ARG A 213 -25.47 12.27 16.52
CA ARG A 213 -24.88 13.10 17.61
C ARG A 213 -23.68 13.95 17.22
N ALA A 214 -22.96 13.61 16.15
CA ALA A 214 -21.62 14.15 15.89
C ALA A 214 -21.23 14.24 14.40
N ALA A 215 -22.08 13.83 13.45
CA ALA A 215 -21.81 14.05 12.04
C ALA A 215 -22.06 15.52 11.64
N PRO A 216 -21.37 16.05 10.62
CA PRO A 216 -21.74 17.29 9.96
C PRO A 216 -23.14 17.19 9.33
N PRO A 217 -23.94 18.28 9.28
CA PRO A 217 -25.28 18.27 8.69
C PRO A 217 -25.31 17.66 7.28
N SER A 218 -24.38 18.04 6.39
CA SER A 218 -24.34 17.51 5.02
C SER A 218 -24.09 16.00 4.90
N ILE A 219 -23.57 15.35 5.95
CA ILE A 219 -23.48 13.88 6.03
C ILE A 219 -24.76 13.29 6.61
N GLN A 220 -25.35 13.92 7.63
CA GLN A 220 -26.63 13.50 8.22
C GLN A 220 -27.76 13.58 7.19
N GLU A 221 -27.90 14.71 6.50
CA GLU A 221 -28.89 14.97 5.44
C GLU A 221 -28.67 14.13 4.17
N ALA A 222 -27.48 13.55 3.97
CA ALA A 222 -27.20 12.63 2.86
C ALA A 222 -27.41 11.14 3.21
N LEU A 223 -27.42 10.80 4.51
CA LEU A 223 -27.60 9.43 5.01
C LEU A 223 -28.95 9.20 5.69
N THR A 224 -29.74 10.24 5.95
CA THR A 224 -31.03 10.14 6.64
C THR A 224 -32.07 11.05 5.99
N GLN A 225 -33.31 10.60 5.93
CA GLN A 225 -34.47 11.39 5.48
C GLN A 225 -35.57 11.35 6.56
N PRO A 226 -36.58 12.24 6.52
CA PRO A 226 -37.73 12.17 7.42
C PRO A 226 -38.48 10.84 7.26
N SER A 227 -38.84 10.19 8.37
CA SER A 227 -39.54 8.90 8.34
C SER A 227 -40.97 9.07 7.79
N PRO A 228 -41.43 8.22 6.85
CA PRO A 228 -42.81 8.25 6.33
C PRO A 228 -43.91 8.12 7.39
N GLY A 229 -43.58 7.64 8.61
CA GLY A 229 -44.51 7.55 9.74
C GLY A 229 -44.41 8.68 10.78
N ASP A 230 -43.31 9.45 10.80
CA ASP A 230 -43.10 10.58 11.71
C ASP A 230 -42.09 11.56 11.10
N ILE A 231 -42.57 12.76 10.76
CA ILE A 231 -41.78 13.84 10.15
C ILE A 231 -40.69 14.41 11.08
N HIS A 232 -40.72 14.10 12.37
CA HIS A 232 -39.69 14.49 13.34
C HIS A 232 -38.67 13.38 13.61
N ALA A 233 -38.94 12.14 13.18
CA ALA A 233 -37.98 11.05 13.21
C ALA A 233 -37.19 10.98 11.90
N LEU A 234 -35.89 10.69 11.99
CA LEU A 234 -35.03 10.41 10.84
C LEU A 234 -34.89 8.91 10.63
N THR A 235 -34.79 8.47 9.37
CA THR A 235 -34.48 7.07 9.01
C THR A 235 -33.07 6.67 9.46
N ASP A 236 -32.86 5.40 9.81
CA ASP A 236 -31.53 4.88 10.16
C ASP A 236 -30.51 5.08 9.02
N PRO A 237 -29.30 5.61 9.29
CA PRO A 237 -28.28 5.83 8.25
C PRO A 237 -27.57 4.54 7.81
N VAL A 238 -27.64 3.48 8.62
CA VAL A 238 -27.15 2.14 8.29
C VAL A 238 -28.20 1.11 8.73
N HIS A 239 -28.58 0.20 7.85
CA HIS A 239 -29.68 -0.72 8.15
C HIS A 239 -29.23 -1.83 9.12
N GLY A 240 -29.69 -1.74 10.37
CA GLY A 240 -29.30 -2.62 11.49
C GLY A 240 -29.54 -4.12 11.30
N TYR A 241 -30.38 -4.52 10.33
CA TYR A 241 -30.63 -5.92 9.96
C TYR A 241 -29.85 -6.35 8.70
N LEU A 242 -29.68 -5.48 7.70
CA LEU A 242 -29.12 -5.83 6.38
C LEU A 242 -27.59 -5.87 6.40
N ALA A 243 -26.91 -4.98 7.14
CA ALA A 243 -25.46 -5.04 7.31
C ALA A 243 -25.00 -6.36 7.98
N PRO A 244 -25.63 -6.84 9.07
CA PRO A 244 -25.37 -8.18 9.62
C PRO A 244 -25.61 -9.34 8.66
N VAL A 245 -26.69 -9.30 7.85
CA VAL A 245 -26.96 -10.35 6.84
C VAL A 245 -25.89 -10.37 5.75
N ILE A 246 -25.47 -9.21 5.23
CA ILE A 246 -24.35 -9.11 4.28
C ILE A 246 -23.06 -9.61 4.92
N ALA A 247 -22.79 -9.26 6.18
CA ALA A 247 -21.59 -9.68 6.87
C ALA A 247 -21.55 -11.21 7.08
N TYR A 248 -22.65 -11.79 7.54
CA TYR A 248 -22.85 -13.24 7.66
C TYR A 248 -22.57 -13.94 6.34
N MET A 249 -23.30 -13.59 5.28
CA MET A 249 -23.21 -14.28 3.99
C MET A 249 -21.83 -14.15 3.33
N THR A 250 -21.17 -13.02 3.54
CA THR A 250 -19.79 -12.77 3.08
C THR A 250 -18.79 -13.62 3.86
N ALA A 251 -18.86 -13.64 5.19
CA ALA A 251 -17.93 -14.35 6.08
C ALA A 251 -18.07 -15.88 5.95
N VAL A 252 -19.30 -16.41 5.95
CA VAL A 252 -19.55 -17.84 5.71
C VAL A 252 -19.02 -18.26 4.32
N GLY A 253 -18.94 -17.33 3.36
CA GLY A 253 -18.28 -17.51 2.06
C GLY A 253 -19.23 -17.86 0.91
N MET A 254 -20.49 -17.40 0.96
CA MET A 254 -21.50 -17.66 -0.09
C MET A 254 -21.02 -17.28 -1.50
N SER A 255 -20.13 -16.27 -1.62
CA SER A 255 -19.55 -15.83 -2.90
C SER A 255 -18.89 -16.92 -3.75
N ARG A 256 -18.54 -18.09 -3.19
CA ARG A 256 -18.01 -19.26 -3.95
C ARG A 256 -19.11 -20.15 -4.56
N ARG A 257 -20.41 -19.89 -4.33
CA ARG A 257 -21.55 -20.67 -4.87
C ARG A 257 -22.43 -19.76 -5.75
N PRO A 258 -22.39 -19.89 -7.10
CA PRO A 258 -23.01 -18.90 -7.99
C PRO A 258 -24.54 -18.81 -7.88
N ARG A 259 -25.23 -19.93 -7.65
CA ARG A 259 -26.70 -19.98 -7.48
C ARG A 259 -27.16 -19.17 -6.26
N TRP A 260 -26.65 -19.53 -5.08
CA TRP A 260 -26.92 -18.80 -3.83
C TRP A 260 -26.52 -17.33 -3.90
N ARG A 261 -25.36 -17.01 -4.50
CA ARG A 261 -24.92 -15.63 -4.72
C ARG A 261 -25.91 -14.84 -5.59
N ALA A 262 -26.51 -15.45 -6.61
CA ALA A 262 -27.53 -14.80 -7.44
C ALA A 262 -28.81 -14.55 -6.63
N VAL A 263 -29.30 -15.52 -5.86
CA VAL A 263 -30.46 -15.36 -4.97
C VAL A 263 -30.24 -14.20 -3.99
N LEU A 264 -29.08 -14.15 -3.32
CA LEU A 264 -28.74 -13.08 -2.38
C LEU A 264 -28.73 -11.70 -3.04
N TRP A 265 -28.15 -11.56 -4.24
CA TRP A 265 -28.16 -10.27 -4.96
C TRP A 265 -29.55 -9.87 -5.45
N VAL A 266 -30.37 -10.81 -5.92
CA VAL A 266 -31.76 -10.52 -6.31
C VAL A 266 -32.57 -10.03 -5.11
N VAL A 267 -32.44 -10.70 -3.96
CA VAL A 267 -33.11 -10.29 -2.71
C VAL A 267 -32.62 -8.92 -2.24
N LEU A 268 -31.30 -8.69 -2.13
CA LEU A 268 -30.76 -7.40 -1.67
C LEU A 268 -31.08 -6.23 -2.63
N LEU A 269 -31.17 -6.48 -3.94
CA LEU A 269 -31.57 -5.46 -4.91
C LEU A 269 -33.08 -5.18 -4.85
N LEU A 270 -33.92 -6.21 -4.61
CA LEU A 270 -35.35 -6.04 -4.41
C LEU A 270 -35.64 -5.25 -3.12
N ASP A 271 -34.88 -5.50 -2.06
CA ASP A 271 -34.99 -4.80 -0.77
C ASP A 271 -34.55 -3.33 -0.89
N ALA A 272 -33.35 -3.10 -1.44
CA ALA A 272 -32.81 -1.78 -1.68
C ALA A 272 -33.72 -0.95 -2.59
N PHE A 273 -34.30 -1.56 -3.63
CA PHE A 273 -35.30 -0.93 -4.47
C PHE A 273 -36.57 -0.62 -3.66
N SER A 274 -37.13 -1.60 -2.93
CA SER A 274 -38.37 -1.42 -2.17
C SER A 274 -38.26 -0.34 -1.08
N MET A 275 -37.16 -0.26 -0.35
CA MET A 275 -36.98 0.75 0.72
C MET A 275 -36.72 2.15 0.17
N LEU A 276 -36.01 2.25 -0.95
CA LEU A 276 -35.78 3.52 -1.66
C LEU A 276 -37.09 4.02 -2.30
N VAL A 277 -37.87 3.12 -2.89
CA VAL A 277 -39.21 3.36 -3.46
C VAL A 277 -40.23 3.84 -2.43
N THR A 278 -40.10 3.42 -1.17
CA THR A 278 -41.03 3.73 -0.08
C THR A 278 -40.55 4.87 0.84
N GLY A 279 -39.42 5.51 0.53
CA GLY A 279 -38.92 6.65 1.33
C GLY A 279 -38.36 6.28 2.71
N TYR A 280 -38.00 5.01 2.94
CA TYR A 280 -37.43 4.55 4.21
C TYR A 280 -35.88 4.53 4.23
N THR A 281 -35.20 4.82 3.10
CA THR A 281 -33.73 4.86 3.04
C THR A 281 -33.19 5.67 1.86
N THR A 282 -31.97 6.23 1.98
CA THR A 282 -31.31 6.96 0.89
C THR A 282 -30.39 6.04 0.08
N PRO A 283 -30.02 6.39 -1.17
CA PRO A 283 -29.04 5.63 -1.95
C PRO A 283 -27.68 5.51 -1.26
N PHE A 284 -27.27 6.52 -0.48
CA PHE A 284 -26.00 6.50 0.25
C PHE A 284 -26.07 5.57 1.46
N SER A 285 -27.20 5.54 2.19
CA SER A 285 -27.42 4.62 3.32
C SER A 285 -27.35 3.15 2.88
N ILE A 286 -27.92 2.82 1.71
CA ILE A 286 -27.79 1.48 1.09
C ILE A 286 -26.32 1.16 0.82
N ILE A 287 -25.58 2.03 0.11
CA ILE A 287 -24.18 1.78 -0.24
C ILE A 287 -23.30 1.68 1.02
N LEU A 288 -23.53 2.53 2.02
CA LEU A 288 -22.83 2.50 3.31
C LEU A 288 -23.07 1.18 4.05
N THR A 289 -24.32 0.70 4.08
CA THR A 289 -24.71 -0.58 4.68
C THR A 289 -24.01 -1.76 4.01
N VAL A 290 -23.98 -1.80 2.67
CA VAL A 290 -23.27 -2.85 1.90
C VAL A 290 -21.77 -2.80 2.18
N LEU A 291 -21.17 -1.60 2.21
CA LEU A 291 -19.74 -1.44 2.49
C LEU A 291 -19.37 -1.82 3.92
N ILE A 292 -20.20 -1.48 4.93
CA ILE A 292 -19.98 -1.87 6.33
C ILE A 292 -20.05 -3.40 6.46
N GLY A 293 -21.12 -4.03 5.99
CA GLY A 293 -21.27 -5.49 6.06
C GLY A 293 -20.11 -6.24 5.39
N TRP A 294 -19.69 -5.78 4.20
CA TRP A 294 -18.56 -6.35 3.48
C TRP A 294 -17.20 -6.12 4.18
N SER A 295 -16.97 -4.91 4.70
CA SER A 295 -15.74 -4.55 5.42
C SER A 295 -15.59 -5.36 6.72
N VAL A 296 -16.66 -5.48 7.51
CA VAL A 296 -16.63 -6.20 8.79
C VAL A 296 -16.46 -7.71 8.57
N ALA A 297 -17.09 -8.30 7.56
CA ALA A 297 -16.85 -9.70 7.21
C ALA A 297 -15.39 -9.96 6.81
N ALA A 298 -14.81 -9.08 5.98
CA ALA A 298 -13.41 -9.15 5.60
C ALA A 298 -12.46 -8.98 6.79
N GLY A 299 -12.77 -8.06 7.71
CA GLY A 299 -12.04 -7.88 8.96
C GLY A 299 -12.13 -9.08 9.89
N THR A 300 -13.31 -9.67 10.05
CA THR A 300 -13.53 -10.87 10.89
C THR A 300 -12.76 -12.07 10.35
N LEU A 301 -12.84 -12.32 9.02
CA LEU A 301 -12.05 -13.37 8.36
C LEU A 301 -10.54 -13.17 8.48
N TYR A 302 -10.06 -11.92 8.49
CA TYR A 302 -8.66 -11.60 8.68
C TYR A 302 -8.20 -11.61 10.15
N ALA A 303 -9.08 -11.33 11.12
CA ALA A 303 -8.73 -11.37 12.55
C ALA A 303 -8.75 -12.79 13.11
N VAL A 304 -9.85 -13.52 12.89
CA VAL A 304 -10.02 -14.91 13.36
C VAL A 304 -9.14 -15.88 12.55
N GLY A 305 -8.92 -15.56 11.28
CA GLY A 305 -8.27 -16.44 10.32
C GLY A 305 -9.29 -17.41 9.70
N SER A 306 -9.43 -17.34 8.39
CA SER A 306 -10.28 -18.25 7.63
C SER A 306 -9.82 -19.72 7.76
N PRO A 307 -10.72 -20.72 7.67
CA PRO A 307 -10.30 -22.11 7.57
C PRO A 307 -9.33 -22.35 6.41
N ASN A 308 -8.32 -23.17 6.68
CA ASN A 308 -7.33 -23.59 5.70
C ASN A 308 -7.97 -24.61 4.73
N VAL A 309 -7.81 -24.39 3.42
CA VAL A 309 -8.43 -25.24 2.37
C VAL A 309 -7.37 -25.69 1.35
N ARG A 310 -6.09 -25.63 1.72
CA ARG A 310 -5.00 -26.13 0.91
C ARG A 310 -5.18 -27.65 0.72
N PRO A 311 -5.02 -28.19 -0.49
CA PRO A 311 -5.01 -29.63 -0.68
C PRO A 311 -3.84 -30.24 0.11
N THR A 312 -4.12 -31.28 0.87
CA THR A 312 -3.11 -32.11 1.55
C THR A 312 -2.54 -33.15 0.57
N GLY A 313 -1.41 -33.76 0.90
CA GLY A 313 -0.85 -34.85 0.09
C GLY A 313 -1.86 -35.97 -0.22
N ARG A 314 -2.76 -36.33 0.72
CA ARG A 314 -3.83 -37.31 0.46
C ARG A 314 -4.83 -36.88 -0.62
N THR A 315 -5.16 -35.59 -0.72
CA THR A 315 -6.01 -35.09 -1.81
C THR A 315 -5.29 -35.08 -3.16
N LEU A 316 -3.98 -34.87 -3.17
CA LEU A 316 -3.11 -35.03 -4.34
C LEU A 316 -3.12 -36.49 -4.83
N MET A 317 -2.90 -37.47 -3.95
CA MET A 317 -2.95 -38.90 -4.30
C MET A 317 -4.31 -39.31 -4.88
N ALA A 318 -5.42 -38.87 -4.27
CA ALA A 318 -6.77 -39.10 -4.79
C ALA A 318 -7.02 -38.41 -6.15
N GLY A 319 -6.47 -37.21 -6.35
CA GLY A 319 -6.53 -36.50 -7.63
C GLY A 319 -5.80 -37.25 -8.74
N LEU A 320 -4.62 -37.80 -8.46
CA LEU A 320 -3.84 -38.63 -9.39
C LEU A 320 -4.56 -39.94 -9.73
N ARG A 321 -5.16 -40.62 -8.73
CA ARG A 321 -6.01 -41.81 -8.93
C ARG A 321 -7.23 -41.52 -9.80
N THR A 322 -7.83 -40.34 -9.66
CA THR A 322 -8.95 -39.88 -10.51
C THR A 322 -8.54 -39.62 -11.96
N VAL A 323 -7.26 -39.31 -12.21
CA VAL A 323 -6.69 -39.07 -13.54
C VAL A 323 -6.22 -40.37 -14.22
N GLY A 324 -6.14 -41.48 -13.48
CA GLY A 324 -5.75 -42.81 -13.98
C GLY A 324 -4.36 -43.29 -13.56
N PHE A 325 -3.65 -42.53 -12.73
CA PHE A 325 -2.35 -42.95 -12.17
C PHE A 325 -2.54 -43.77 -10.89
N ARG A 326 -1.58 -44.64 -10.58
CA ARG A 326 -1.51 -45.36 -9.30
C ARG A 326 -0.29 -44.92 -8.50
N PRO A 327 -0.37 -43.81 -7.73
CA PRO A 327 0.74 -43.33 -6.93
C PRO A 327 0.88 -44.12 -5.63
N VAL A 328 2.13 -44.40 -5.25
CA VAL A 328 2.52 -45.12 -4.02
C VAL A 328 2.97 -44.14 -2.95
N SER A 329 4.04 -43.37 -3.21
CA SER A 329 4.49 -42.28 -2.34
C SER A 329 4.55 -40.94 -3.08
N ALA A 330 4.41 -39.86 -2.33
CA ALA A 330 4.68 -38.50 -2.80
C ALA A 330 5.59 -37.80 -1.80
N ALA A 331 6.71 -37.25 -2.25
CA ALA A 331 7.63 -36.44 -1.46
C ALA A 331 7.55 -34.98 -1.90
N ARG A 332 7.52 -34.02 -0.97
CA ARG A 332 7.57 -32.58 -1.31
C ARG A 332 8.99 -32.20 -1.68
N GLU A 333 9.17 -31.46 -2.78
CA GLU A 333 10.46 -30.83 -3.10
C GLU A 333 10.72 -29.67 -2.11
N GLU A 334 11.65 -29.85 -1.18
CA GLU A 334 12.05 -28.82 -0.20
C GLU A 334 12.94 -27.71 -0.80
N MET A 335 12.42 -26.99 -1.80
CA MET A 335 12.99 -25.70 -2.15
C MET A 335 12.69 -24.67 -1.06
N GLN A 336 13.73 -23.95 -0.61
CA GLN A 336 13.59 -22.85 0.35
C GLN A 336 12.50 -21.86 -0.10
N ASP A 337 11.56 -21.54 0.80
CA ASP A 337 10.39 -20.67 0.53
C ASP A 337 10.79 -19.19 0.41
N THR A 338 11.59 -18.88 -0.62
CA THR A 338 11.93 -17.52 -1.03
C THR A 338 10.70 -16.82 -1.63
N ALA A 339 10.66 -15.49 -1.54
CA ALA A 339 9.53 -14.68 -2.04
C ALA A 339 9.34 -14.66 -3.58
N ASP A 340 10.03 -15.54 -4.31
CA ASP A 340 9.83 -15.85 -5.73
C ASP A 340 9.07 -17.18 -5.94
N ASN A 341 9.17 -18.13 -5.02
CA ASN A 341 8.53 -19.45 -5.11
C ASN A 341 7.00 -19.39 -4.88
N GLY A 342 6.49 -18.34 -4.22
CA GLY A 342 5.06 -18.19 -3.91
C GLY A 342 4.08 -18.11 -5.09
N ASP A 343 4.56 -17.95 -6.34
CA ASP A 343 3.73 -17.97 -7.57
C ASP A 343 3.87 -19.30 -8.37
N ARG A 344 4.75 -20.22 -7.92
CA ARG A 344 5.13 -21.46 -8.63
C ARG A 344 4.23 -22.66 -8.33
N GLY A 345 3.53 -22.67 -7.19
CA GLY A 345 2.87 -23.86 -6.66
C GLY A 345 3.74 -24.60 -5.65
N ARG A 346 3.23 -25.69 -5.08
CA ARG A 346 4.02 -26.72 -4.38
C ARG A 346 4.38 -27.81 -5.40
N ARG A 347 5.65 -28.21 -5.45
CA ARG A 347 6.11 -29.36 -6.24
C ARG A 347 6.20 -30.60 -5.37
N TYR A 348 5.79 -31.72 -5.95
CA TYR A 348 5.84 -33.05 -5.37
C TYR A 348 6.46 -34.01 -6.38
N PHE A 349 7.50 -34.73 -5.96
CA PHE A 349 7.99 -35.91 -6.66
C PHE A 349 7.09 -37.08 -6.28
N VAL A 350 6.57 -37.82 -7.27
CA VAL A 350 5.59 -38.90 -7.03
C VAL A 350 6.08 -40.20 -7.65
N THR A 351 6.09 -41.26 -6.85
CA THR A 351 6.36 -42.62 -7.30
C THR A 351 5.06 -43.31 -7.73
N LEU A 352 5.13 -44.15 -8.75
CA LEU A 352 4.00 -44.96 -9.23
C LEU A 352 4.21 -46.43 -8.87
N GLU A 353 3.12 -47.18 -8.78
CA GLU A 353 3.13 -48.65 -8.73
C GLU A 353 3.70 -49.22 -10.03
N ASP A 354 3.19 -48.73 -11.16
CA ASP A 354 3.63 -49.04 -12.52
C ASP A 354 4.08 -47.78 -13.25
N GLY A 355 5.31 -47.76 -13.76
CA GLY A 355 5.83 -46.71 -14.67
C GLY A 355 6.88 -45.77 -14.06
N PRO A 356 7.37 -44.78 -14.85
CA PRO A 356 8.34 -43.81 -14.38
C PRO A 356 7.74 -42.82 -13.37
N PRO A 357 8.55 -42.22 -12.48
CA PRO A 357 8.08 -41.22 -11.53
C PRO A 357 7.62 -39.92 -12.23
N LEU A 358 6.87 -39.11 -11.48
CA LEU A 358 6.18 -37.91 -11.96
C LEU A 358 6.57 -36.66 -11.16
N ASP A 359 6.76 -35.54 -11.86
CA ASP A 359 6.92 -34.22 -11.25
C ASP A 359 5.57 -33.49 -11.23
N VAL A 360 4.94 -33.40 -10.06
CA VAL A 360 3.58 -32.88 -9.90
C VAL A 360 3.57 -31.51 -9.25
N THR A 361 3.05 -30.51 -9.97
CA THR A 361 2.93 -29.12 -9.49
C THR A 361 1.49 -28.79 -9.10
N VAL A 362 1.27 -28.55 -7.81
CA VAL A 362 -0.04 -28.22 -7.21
C VAL A 362 -0.13 -26.74 -6.91
N VAL A 363 -1.13 -26.06 -7.46
CA VAL A 363 -1.21 -24.59 -7.52
C VAL A 363 -2.48 -24.10 -6.82
N ASP A 364 -2.30 -23.32 -5.76
CA ASP A 364 -3.39 -22.83 -4.91
C ASP A 364 -3.82 -21.39 -5.27
N ARG A 365 -5.12 -21.09 -5.16
CA ARG A 365 -5.68 -19.73 -5.30
C ARG A 365 -5.11 -18.74 -4.28
N GLU A 366 -4.76 -19.21 -3.08
CA GLU A 366 -4.10 -18.42 -2.03
C GLU A 366 -2.72 -17.94 -2.47
N GLN A 367 -1.92 -18.82 -3.10
CA GLN A 367 -0.61 -18.47 -3.64
C GLN A 367 -0.73 -17.43 -4.77
N GLN A 368 -1.66 -17.62 -5.71
CA GLN A 368 -1.93 -16.60 -6.74
C GLN A 368 -2.40 -15.24 -6.18
N ALA A 369 -3.01 -15.20 -4.99
CA ALA A 369 -3.38 -13.93 -4.34
C ALA A 369 -2.15 -13.20 -3.75
N GLN A 370 -1.10 -13.92 -3.35
CA GLN A 370 0.12 -13.33 -2.80
C GLN A 370 0.85 -12.52 -3.89
N GLY A 371 0.83 -11.19 -3.74
CA GLY A 371 1.45 -10.27 -4.70
C GLY A 371 0.53 -9.71 -5.79
N PHE A 372 -0.80 -9.94 -5.74
CA PHE A 372 -1.74 -9.26 -6.64
C PHE A 372 -1.53 -7.73 -6.67
N PHE A 373 -1.32 -7.09 -5.51
CA PHE A 373 -1.05 -5.65 -5.41
C PHE A 373 0.31 -5.24 -5.96
N TYR A 374 1.34 -6.07 -5.78
CA TYR A 374 2.62 -5.85 -6.44
C TYR A 374 2.46 -5.91 -7.98
N ARG A 375 1.66 -6.86 -8.49
CA ARG A 375 1.35 -6.96 -9.93
C ARG A 375 0.52 -5.77 -10.45
N VAL A 376 -0.51 -5.31 -9.73
CA VAL A 376 -1.32 -4.13 -10.09
C VAL A 376 -0.50 -2.85 -10.05
N TRP A 377 0.25 -2.60 -8.96
CA TRP A 377 1.12 -1.44 -8.83
C TRP A 377 2.20 -1.42 -9.93
N ARG A 378 2.81 -2.57 -10.23
CA ARG A 378 3.78 -2.72 -11.32
C ARG A 378 3.14 -2.51 -12.71
N ARG A 379 1.89 -2.93 -12.92
CA ARG A 379 1.10 -2.68 -14.15
C ARG A 379 0.71 -1.20 -14.34
N LEU A 380 0.55 -0.45 -13.24
CA LEU A 380 0.27 0.99 -13.27
C LEU A 380 1.55 1.83 -13.51
N THR A 381 2.67 1.41 -12.92
CA THR A 381 3.94 2.17 -12.96
C THR A 381 4.82 1.84 -14.17
N LEU A 382 4.88 0.57 -14.60
CA LEU A 382 5.68 0.15 -15.75
C LEU A 382 4.84 0.09 -17.03
N ARG A 383 5.50 0.17 -18.19
CA ARG A 383 4.89 -0.19 -19.48
C ARG A 383 4.57 -1.68 -19.46
N GLY A 384 3.47 -2.06 -20.12
CA GLY A 384 2.83 -3.39 -20.04
C GLY A 384 3.59 -4.56 -20.67
N ILE A 385 4.92 -4.50 -20.68
CA ILE A 385 5.87 -5.44 -21.26
C ILE A 385 6.25 -6.53 -20.24
N THR A 386 6.29 -6.16 -18.96
CA THR A 386 6.89 -6.99 -17.88
C THR A 386 5.87 -7.66 -16.94
N THR A 387 4.58 -7.58 -17.26
CA THR A 387 3.46 -8.15 -16.47
C THR A 387 2.45 -8.82 -17.39
N ARG A 388 2.03 -10.06 -17.09
CA ARG A 388 0.98 -10.75 -17.85
C ARG A 388 -0.31 -9.93 -17.95
N ARG A 389 -1.08 -10.17 -19.01
CA ARG A 389 -2.44 -9.65 -19.14
C ARG A 389 -3.42 -10.53 -18.36
N SER A 390 -4.26 -9.88 -17.54
CA SER A 390 -5.43 -10.41 -16.81
C SER A 390 -5.23 -10.99 -15.39
N LEU A 391 -6.36 -11.01 -14.67
CA LEU A 391 -6.63 -11.77 -13.46
C LEU A 391 -7.21 -13.12 -13.90
N GLN A 392 -6.36 -14.10 -14.15
CA GLN A 392 -6.79 -15.42 -14.62
C GLN A 392 -7.52 -16.18 -13.51
N SER A 393 -8.49 -17.02 -13.90
CA SER A 393 -8.95 -18.09 -13.02
C SER A 393 -7.85 -19.17 -12.91
N LEU A 394 -7.88 -20.00 -11.87
CA LEU A 394 -6.94 -21.14 -11.77
C LEU A 394 -7.02 -22.04 -13.02
N ARG A 395 -8.22 -22.28 -13.52
CA ARG A 395 -8.46 -23.03 -14.75
C ARG A 395 -7.85 -22.35 -15.99
N GLN A 396 -7.98 -21.04 -16.15
CA GLN A 396 -7.35 -20.33 -17.27
C GLN A 396 -5.81 -20.32 -17.16
N ALA A 397 -5.26 -20.30 -15.94
CA ALA A 397 -3.82 -20.47 -15.72
C ALA A 397 -3.37 -21.90 -16.08
N LEU A 398 -4.14 -22.92 -15.70
CA LEU A 398 -3.92 -24.33 -16.06
C LEU A 398 -3.96 -24.54 -17.59
N GLU A 399 -4.98 -24.01 -18.25
CA GLU A 399 -5.17 -24.07 -19.71
C GLU A 399 -4.03 -23.35 -20.46
N GLN A 400 -3.57 -22.18 -19.98
CA GLN A 400 -2.42 -21.49 -20.58
C GLN A 400 -1.11 -22.26 -20.37
N GLU A 401 -0.87 -22.79 -19.17
CA GLU A 401 0.37 -23.50 -18.85
C GLU A 401 0.48 -24.80 -19.64
N ALA A 402 -0.62 -25.54 -19.80
CA ALA A 402 -0.69 -26.70 -20.67
C ALA A 402 -0.43 -26.36 -22.14
N LEU A 403 -1.12 -25.33 -22.68
CA LEU A 403 -0.91 -24.88 -24.05
C LEU A 403 0.55 -24.48 -24.31
N LEU A 404 1.21 -23.85 -23.32
CA LEU A 404 2.59 -23.39 -23.43
C LEU A 404 3.61 -24.53 -23.30
N ALA A 405 3.36 -25.54 -22.46
CA ALA A 405 4.18 -26.76 -22.40
C ALA A 405 4.15 -27.52 -23.75
N TYR A 406 2.95 -27.75 -24.30
CA TYR A 406 2.81 -28.37 -25.63
C TYR A 406 3.41 -27.50 -26.75
N ALA A 407 3.27 -26.17 -26.68
CA ALA A 407 3.85 -25.27 -27.68
C ALA A 407 5.39 -25.25 -27.66
N ALA A 408 6.02 -25.36 -26.48
CA ALA A 408 7.47 -25.45 -26.35
C ALA A 408 8.04 -26.72 -26.99
N ILE A 409 7.46 -27.88 -26.67
CA ILE A 409 7.83 -29.17 -27.27
C ILE A 409 7.57 -29.16 -28.78
N ALA A 410 6.42 -28.62 -29.22
CA ALA A 410 6.10 -28.46 -30.64
C ALA A 410 7.02 -27.45 -31.37
N ALA A 411 7.74 -26.57 -30.66
CA ALA A 411 8.77 -25.71 -31.21
C ALA A 411 10.13 -26.39 -31.36
N GLY A 412 10.28 -27.64 -30.91
CA GLY A 412 11.55 -28.37 -30.91
C GLY A 412 12.48 -27.96 -29.77
N ALA A 413 11.95 -27.35 -28.70
CA ALA A 413 12.69 -27.09 -27.48
C ALA A 413 12.47 -28.23 -26.48
N ASN A 414 13.55 -28.69 -25.85
CA ASN A 414 13.50 -29.65 -24.76
C ASN A 414 12.78 -29.04 -23.56
N ALA A 415 11.67 -29.66 -23.13
CA ALA A 415 10.89 -29.26 -21.97
C ALA A 415 10.20 -30.48 -21.35
N PRO A 416 9.89 -30.50 -20.04
CA PRO A 416 9.22 -31.62 -19.40
C PRO A 416 7.86 -31.88 -20.05
N LYS A 417 7.63 -33.13 -20.44
CA LYS A 417 6.37 -33.55 -21.07
C LYS A 417 5.24 -33.46 -20.07
N LEU A 418 4.27 -32.58 -20.33
CA LEU A 418 3.03 -32.55 -19.57
C LEU A 418 2.20 -33.78 -19.96
N ILE A 419 1.90 -34.64 -18.98
CA ILE A 419 1.14 -35.87 -19.18
C ILE A 419 -0.34 -35.63 -18.87
N ALA A 420 -0.65 -34.89 -17.79
CA ALA A 420 -2.02 -34.63 -17.39
C ALA A 420 -2.22 -33.32 -16.60
N THR A 421 -3.48 -32.89 -16.50
CA THR A 421 -3.92 -31.71 -15.73
C THR A 421 -5.27 -31.98 -15.07
N SER A 422 -5.48 -31.54 -13.83
CA SER A 422 -6.74 -31.75 -13.09
C SER A 422 -7.08 -30.61 -12.13
N GLU A 423 -8.38 -30.43 -11.81
CA GLU A 423 -8.84 -29.50 -10.77
C GLU A 423 -8.84 -30.19 -9.40
N LEU A 424 -7.99 -29.73 -8.48
CA LEU A 424 -7.79 -30.33 -7.17
C LEU A 424 -8.74 -29.70 -6.13
N GLY A 425 -10.04 -29.84 -6.41
CA GLY A 425 -11.10 -29.17 -5.66
C GLY A 425 -11.31 -27.70 -6.08
N PRO A 426 -12.10 -26.92 -5.31
CA PRO A 426 -12.60 -25.62 -5.76
C PRO A 426 -11.56 -24.49 -5.78
N ASP A 427 -10.40 -24.67 -5.14
CA ASP A 427 -9.41 -23.64 -4.84
C ASP A 427 -7.97 -24.03 -5.22
N ALA A 428 -7.74 -25.17 -5.88
CA ALA A 428 -6.43 -25.58 -6.38
C ALA A 428 -6.51 -26.35 -7.71
N VAL A 429 -5.40 -26.41 -8.45
CA VAL A 429 -5.23 -27.20 -9.69
C VAL A 429 -3.89 -27.94 -9.68
N MET A 430 -3.79 -29.00 -10.48
CA MET A 430 -2.63 -29.90 -10.54
C MET A 430 -2.15 -30.06 -11.98
N LEU A 431 -0.84 -29.92 -12.20
CA LEU A 431 -0.13 -30.28 -13.44
C LEU A 431 0.78 -31.47 -13.17
N VAL A 432 0.78 -32.46 -14.06
CA VAL A 432 1.54 -33.71 -13.94
C VAL A 432 2.52 -33.80 -15.10
N TYR A 433 3.81 -33.65 -14.81
CA TYR A 433 4.89 -33.75 -15.78
C TYR A 433 5.66 -35.07 -15.64
N GLU A 434 6.28 -35.51 -16.72
CA GLU A 434 7.28 -36.58 -16.73
C GLU A 434 8.53 -36.15 -15.92
N HIS A 435 8.99 -36.98 -14.97
CA HIS A 435 10.15 -36.65 -14.16
C HIS A 435 11.45 -36.71 -14.97
N THR A 436 12.28 -35.68 -14.88
CA THR A 436 13.47 -35.51 -15.74
C THR A 436 14.81 -35.91 -15.11
N GLY A 437 14.88 -36.10 -13.78
CA GLY A 437 16.06 -36.67 -13.10
C GLY A 437 17.37 -35.88 -13.20
N GLY A 438 17.33 -34.63 -13.67
CA GLY A 438 18.48 -33.75 -13.86
C GLY A 438 18.79 -32.81 -12.68
N ARG A 439 19.92 -32.10 -12.78
CA ARG A 439 20.32 -31.03 -11.85
C ARG A 439 19.99 -29.66 -12.46
N THR A 440 19.58 -28.70 -11.65
CA THR A 440 19.46 -27.31 -12.12
C THR A 440 20.85 -26.70 -12.39
N LEU A 441 20.94 -25.70 -13.28
CA LEU A 441 22.20 -25.00 -13.54
C LEU A 441 22.80 -24.41 -12.25
N ASP A 442 21.95 -23.93 -11.33
CA ASP A 442 22.36 -23.43 -10.00
C ASP A 442 22.94 -24.52 -9.06
N GLN A 443 22.81 -25.81 -9.40
CA GLN A 443 23.39 -26.96 -8.70
C GLN A 443 24.60 -27.59 -9.42
N LEU A 444 24.91 -27.19 -10.66
CA LEU A 444 26.13 -27.59 -11.35
C LEU A 444 27.33 -26.82 -10.79
N ALA A 445 28.51 -27.44 -10.69
CA ALA A 445 29.75 -26.72 -10.44
C ALA A 445 30.18 -25.95 -11.70
N ASP A 446 30.88 -24.83 -11.55
CA ASP A 446 31.25 -23.98 -12.71
C ASP A 446 32.17 -24.69 -13.72
N GLN A 447 32.86 -25.75 -13.30
CA GLN A 447 33.68 -26.62 -14.14
C GLN A 447 32.85 -27.58 -15.02
N GLU A 448 31.61 -27.88 -14.63
CA GLU A 448 30.68 -28.72 -15.41
C GLU A 448 30.00 -27.93 -16.55
N ILE A 449 30.15 -26.59 -16.56
CA ILE A 449 29.55 -25.70 -17.57
C ILE A 449 30.51 -25.56 -18.76
N THR A 450 30.53 -26.58 -19.60
CA THR A 450 31.34 -26.63 -20.84
C THR A 450 30.76 -25.74 -21.95
N ASP A 451 31.53 -25.46 -23.00
CA ASP A 451 31.05 -24.62 -24.10
C ASP A 451 29.97 -25.32 -24.96
N GLU A 452 29.96 -26.66 -25.00
CA GLU A 452 28.87 -27.45 -25.59
C GLU A 452 27.55 -27.24 -24.83
N LEU A 453 27.60 -27.26 -23.49
CA LEU A 453 26.42 -27.02 -22.65
C LEU A 453 25.87 -25.60 -22.81
N LEU A 454 26.76 -24.60 -22.91
CA LEU A 454 26.39 -23.22 -23.23
C LEU A 454 25.72 -23.15 -24.61
N HIS A 455 26.32 -23.79 -25.61
CA HIS A 455 25.81 -23.83 -26.98
C HIS A 455 24.42 -24.48 -27.04
N GLU A 456 24.22 -25.64 -26.41
CA GLU A 456 22.91 -26.31 -26.37
C GLU A 456 21.86 -25.47 -25.64
N THR A 457 22.21 -24.83 -24.51
CA THR A 457 21.31 -23.92 -23.78
C THR A 457 20.78 -22.81 -24.70
N TRP A 458 21.64 -22.24 -25.55
CA TRP A 458 21.22 -21.27 -26.55
C TRP A 458 20.39 -21.88 -27.70
N GLN A 459 20.64 -23.14 -28.09
CA GLN A 459 19.80 -23.84 -29.07
C GLN A 459 18.37 -24.02 -28.56
N GLN A 460 18.17 -24.37 -27.28
CA GLN A 460 16.83 -24.50 -26.70
C GLN A 460 16.05 -23.17 -26.72
N VAL A 461 16.73 -22.05 -26.42
CA VAL A 461 16.13 -20.71 -26.57
C VAL A 461 15.82 -20.40 -28.05
N ARG A 462 16.74 -20.70 -28.97
CA ARG A 462 16.53 -20.51 -30.42
C ARG A 462 15.31 -21.27 -30.92
N ALA A 463 15.10 -22.50 -30.45
CA ALA A 463 13.93 -23.30 -30.77
C ALA A 463 12.62 -22.61 -30.33
N LEU A 464 12.51 -22.16 -29.07
CA LEU A 464 11.36 -21.37 -28.61
C LEU A 464 11.13 -20.10 -29.43
N GLN A 465 12.19 -19.32 -29.69
CA GLN A 465 12.08 -18.05 -30.42
C GLN A 465 11.68 -18.25 -31.89
N SER A 466 12.04 -19.37 -32.51
CA SER A 466 11.62 -19.73 -33.88
C SER A 466 10.10 -19.74 -34.06
N ARG A 467 9.35 -20.13 -33.02
CA ARG A 467 7.88 -20.11 -32.98
C ARG A 467 7.29 -18.94 -32.19
N ARG A 468 8.08 -17.87 -31.98
CA ARG A 468 7.67 -16.66 -31.24
C ARG A 468 7.22 -16.95 -29.80
N ILE A 469 7.81 -17.95 -29.15
CA ILE A 469 7.56 -18.28 -27.75
C ILE A 469 8.61 -17.58 -26.89
N ALA A 470 8.18 -16.89 -25.84
CA ALA A 470 9.05 -16.33 -24.81
C ALA A 470 8.91 -17.10 -23.50
N HIS A 471 10.04 -17.38 -22.83
CA HIS A 471 10.13 -18.03 -21.53
C HIS A 471 10.00 -17.05 -20.37
N ARG A 472 10.49 -15.80 -20.53
CA ARG A 472 10.35 -14.66 -19.60
C ARG A 472 11.04 -14.80 -18.23
N ARG A 473 11.62 -15.97 -17.93
CA ARG A 473 12.35 -16.31 -16.69
C ARG A 473 13.52 -17.27 -17.00
N LEU A 474 14.51 -16.82 -17.77
CA LEU A 474 15.74 -17.59 -17.99
C LEU A 474 16.75 -17.33 -16.85
N ALA A 475 16.54 -18.06 -15.75
CA ALA A 475 17.42 -18.13 -14.58
C ALA A 475 17.91 -19.58 -14.36
N GLY A 476 18.93 -19.77 -13.53
CA GLY A 476 19.54 -21.10 -13.33
C GLY A 476 18.59 -22.15 -12.75
N ASP A 477 17.54 -21.70 -12.04
CA ASP A 477 16.45 -22.53 -11.50
C ASP A 477 15.33 -22.85 -12.50
N ALA A 478 15.47 -22.43 -13.77
CA ALA A 478 14.62 -22.82 -14.89
C ALA A 478 15.35 -23.76 -15.87
N LEU A 479 16.68 -23.81 -15.83
CA LEU A 479 17.52 -24.65 -16.68
C LEU A 479 17.89 -25.93 -15.93
N VAL A 480 17.41 -27.08 -16.41
CA VAL A 480 17.78 -28.41 -15.89
C VAL A 480 18.68 -29.10 -16.91
N VAL A 481 19.71 -29.79 -16.42
CA VAL A 481 20.63 -30.60 -17.22
C VAL A 481 20.52 -32.04 -16.76
N ASP A 482 20.20 -32.95 -17.67
CA ASP A 482 20.03 -34.36 -17.36
C ASP A 482 21.37 -35.12 -17.26
N ARG A 483 21.33 -36.43 -17.04
CA ARG A 483 22.53 -37.28 -16.92
C ARG A 483 23.26 -37.54 -18.24
N SER A 484 22.68 -37.17 -19.38
CA SER A 484 23.31 -37.23 -20.71
C SER A 484 23.99 -35.91 -21.09
N GLY A 485 23.76 -34.84 -20.31
CA GLY A 485 24.18 -33.47 -20.62
C GLY A 485 23.11 -32.65 -21.34
N THR A 486 21.96 -33.24 -21.66
CA THR A 486 20.87 -32.58 -22.40
C THR A 486 20.24 -31.48 -21.56
N VAL A 487 20.09 -30.29 -22.15
CA VAL A 487 19.49 -29.11 -21.51
C VAL A 487 17.97 -29.10 -21.70
N ILE A 488 17.24 -28.96 -20.60
CA ILE A 488 15.78 -28.99 -20.52
C ILE A 488 15.26 -27.67 -19.91
N LEU A 489 14.31 -27.02 -20.59
CA LEU A 489 13.68 -25.77 -20.14
C LEU A 489 12.46 -26.07 -19.27
N THR A 490 12.51 -25.64 -18.00
CA THR A 490 11.49 -25.88 -16.97
C THR A 490 10.88 -24.56 -16.47
N ASP A 491 9.80 -24.62 -15.67
CA ASP A 491 9.06 -23.42 -15.23
C ASP A 491 8.52 -22.56 -16.39
N LEU A 492 8.16 -23.23 -17.51
CA LEU A 492 7.53 -22.63 -18.67
C LEU A 492 6.27 -21.82 -18.32
N ARG A 493 5.62 -22.15 -17.19
CA ARG A 493 4.57 -21.38 -16.51
C ARG A 493 4.70 -19.87 -16.69
N GLY A 494 5.90 -19.29 -16.66
CA GLY A 494 6.15 -17.85 -16.79
C GLY A 494 5.87 -17.22 -18.16
N GLY A 495 5.86 -18.01 -19.25
CA GLY A 495 6.04 -17.55 -20.63
C GLY A 495 4.82 -16.98 -21.36
N GLU A 496 4.99 -16.73 -22.67
CA GLU A 496 4.00 -16.13 -23.57
C GLU A 496 4.19 -16.64 -25.02
N ILE A 497 3.10 -17.11 -25.65
CA ILE A 497 3.07 -17.52 -27.07
C ILE A 497 2.74 -16.28 -27.93
N ALA A 498 3.27 -16.22 -29.15
CA ALA A 498 3.17 -15.05 -30.05
C ALA A 498 3.74 -13.76 -29.41
N ALA A 499 4.84 -13.92 -28.67
CA ALA A 499 5.52 -12.84 -27.99
C ALA A 499 6.09 -11.79 -28.97
N GLY A 500 6.08 -10.53 -28.55
CA GLY A 500 6.70 -9.42 -29.28
C GLY A 500 8.22 -9.39 -29.14
N ASP A 501 8.92 -8.78 -30.10
CA ASP A 501 10.39 -8.82 -30.21
C ASP A 501 11.10 -8.38 -28.91
N LEU A 502 10.53 -7.38 -28.24
CA LEU A 502 11.05 -6.85 -26.99
C LEU A 502 11.09 -7.89 -25.86
N VAL A 503 10.18 -8.87 -25.85
CA VAL A 503 10.15 -9.95 -24.87
C VAL A 503 11.17 -11.03 -25.23
N LEU A 504 11.35 -11.35 -26.52
CA LEU A 504 12.39 -12.26 -27.00
C LEU A 504 13.80 -11.71 -26.70
N ARG A 505 13.99 -10.39 -26.87
CA ARG A 505 15.21 -9.65 -26.47
C ARG A 505 15.41 -9.64 -24.95
N MET A 506 14.34 -9.62 -24.15
CA MET A 506 14.46 -9.76 -22.68
C MET A 506 14.97 -11.14 -22.30
N ASP A 507 14.54 -12.20 -22.98
CA ASP A 507 14.98 -13.57 -22.69
C ASP A 507 16.48 -13.74 -22.99
N ILE A 508 16.97 -13.22 -24.12
CA ILE A 508 18.41 -13.20 -24.45
C ILE A 508 19.20 -12.44 -23.37
N ALA A 509 18.73 -11.25 -22.96
CA ALA A 509 19.39 -10.46 -21.92
C ALA A 509 19.36 -11.13 -20.53
N GLN A 510 18.30 -11.88 -20.21
CA GLN A 510 18.23 -12.69 -18.99
C GLN A 510 19.25 -13.82 -19.03
N LEU A 511 19.28 -14.62 -20.11
CA LEU A 511 20.18 -15.76 -20.21
C LEU A 511 21.66 -15.35 -20.28
N LEU A 512 22.00 -14.30 -21.05
CA LEU A 512 23.35 -13.70 -21.04
C LEU A 512 23.81 -13.34 -19.63
N THR A 513 22.92 -12.77 -18.82
CA THR A 513 23.26 -12.39 -17.44
C THR A 513 23.36 -13.61 -16.51
N THR A 514 22.47 -14.59 -16.68
CA THR A 514 22.47 -15.84 -15.90
C THR A 514 23.73 -16.67 -16.18
N LEU A 515 24.11 -16.85 -17.45
CA LEU A 515 25.36 -17.53 -17.83
C LEU A 515 26.58 -16.69 -17.46
N GLY A 516 26.55 -15.36 -17.69
CA GLY A 516 27.65 -14.46 -17.33
C GLY A 516 27.96 -14.41 -15.82
N LEU A 517 26.99 -14.72 -14.96
CA LEU A 517 27.21 -14.89 -13.51
C LEU A 517 27.94 -16.20 -13.13
N ARG A 518 28.11 -17.13 -14.07
CA ARG A 518 28.73 -18.45 -13.85
C ARG A 518 30.03 -18.64 -14.65
N VAL A 519 30.03 -18.31 -15.95
CA VAL A 519 31.18 -18.47 -16.86
C VAL A 519 31.87 -17.15 -17.25
N GLY A 520 31.43 -16.01 -16.70
CA GLY A 520 31.95 -14.69 -17.03
C GLY A 520 31.40 -14.11 -18.35
N ALA A 521 31.61 -12.81 -18.54
CA ALA A 521 31.01 -12.06 -19.65
C ALA A 521 31.46 -12.53 -21.06
N GLU A 522 32.72 -12.96 -21.22
CA GLU A 522 33.30 -13.28 -22.52
C GLU A 522 32.75 -14.60 -23.09
N ARG A 523 32.85 -15.71 -22.34
CA ARG A 523 32.26 -17.01 -22.73
C ARG A 523 30.74 -16.94 -22.90
N ALA A 524 30.04 -16.19 -22.04
CA ALA A 524 28.59 -16.02 -22.14
C ALA A 524 28.16 -15.25 -23.40
N VAL A 525 28.93 -14.26 -23.85
CA VAL A 525 28.65 -13.51 -25.09
C VAL A 525 29.07 -14.29 -26.34
N ALA A 526 30.22 -14.96 -26.32
CA ALA A 526 30.69 -15.77 -27.45
C ALA A 526 29.67 -16.87 -27.81
N SER A 527 29.34 -17.75 -26.85
CA SER A 527 28.36 -18.83 -27.02
C SER A 527 26.97 -18.35 -27.48
N ALA A 528 26.55 -17.14 -27.09
CA ALA A 528 25.31 -16.54 -27.57
C ALA A 528 25.39 -16.10 -29.04
N VAL A 529 26.51 -15.52 -29.45
CA VAL A 529 26.75 -15.05 -30.82
C VAL A 529 26.89 -16.23 -31.79
N ASP A 530 27.54 -17.31 -31.37
CA ASP A 530 27.72 -18.52 -32.20
C ASP A 530 26.40 -19.23 -32.53
N VAL A 531 25.37 -19.07 -31.69
CA VAL A 531 24.08 -19.76 -31.84
C VAL A 531 22.95 -18.87 -32.36
N LEU A 532 22.90 -17.61 -31.92
CA LEU A 532 21.85 -16.64 -32.28
C LEU A 532 22.29 -15.60 -33.33
N GLY A 533 23.59 -15.48 -33.59
CA GLY A 533 24.18 -14.46 -34.44
C GLY A 533 24.40 -13.11 -33.73
N PRO A 534 25.32 -12.27 -34.24
CA PRO A 534 25.72 -11.03 -33.58
C PRO A 534 24.61 -9.97 -33.54
N ASP A 535 23.69 -9.96 -34.52
CA ASP A 535 22.56 -9.03 -34.55
C ASP A 535 21.57 -9.26 -33.40
N ALA A 536 21.16 -10.51 -33.15
CA ALA A 536 20.21 -10.84 -32.09
C ALA A 536 20.75 -10.52 -30.68
N VAL A 537 22.06 -10.74 -30.49
CA VAL A 537 22.78 -10.40 -29.25
C VAL A 537 22.94 -8.88 -29.10
N ALA A 538 23.30 -8.16 -30.17
CA ALA A 538 23.35 -6.69 -30.17
C ALA A 538 21.98 -6.06 -29.88
N ASP A 539 20.91 -6.63 -30.42
CA ASP A 539 19.53 -6.15 -30.27
C ASP A 539 18.98 -6.28 -28.83
N CYS A 540 19.65 -7.05 -27.96
CA CYS A 540 19.29 -7.17 -26.55
C CYS A 540 19.97 -6.12 -25.64
N LEU A 541 20.93 -5.32 -26.12
CA LEU A 541 21.63 -4.32 -25.31
C LEU A 541 20.70 -3.37 -24.51
N PRO A 542 19.58 -2.85 -25.07
CA PRO A 542 18.64 -2.02 -24.32
C PRO A 542 17.95 -2.74 -23.14
N MET A 543 17.97 -4.08 -23.12
CA MET A 543 17.40 -4.94 -22.08
C MET A 543 18.42 -5.36 -21.01
N LEU A 544 19.72 -5.13 -21.20
CA LEU A 544 20.77 -5.34 -20.17
C LEU A 544 20.72 -4.25 -19.08
N GLN A 545 19.61 -4.25 -18.33
CA GLN A 545 19.31 -3.37 -17.22
C GLN A 545 18.56 -4.14 -16.12
N PRO A 546 18.85 -3.91 -14.82
CA PRO A 546 18.32 -4.74 -13.73
C PRO A 546 16.79 -4.93 -13.71
N ILE A 547 16.00 -3.97 -14.20
CA ILE A 547 14.53 -4.04 -14.18
C ILE A 547 13.94 -5.09 -15.14
N ALA A 548 14.68 -5.51 -16.17
CA ALA A 548 14.29 -6.57 -17.12
C ALA A 548 14.62 -7.98 -16.61
N LEU A 549 15.56 -8.10 -15.68
CA LEU A 549 16.04 -9.37 -15.14
C LEU A 549 15.07 -9.97 -14.10
N THR A 550 15.23 -11.26 -13.82
CA THR A 550 14.53 -11.97 -12.73
C THR A 550 14.84 -11.35 -11.35
N ARG A 551 14.19 -11.81 -10.29
CA ARG A 551 14.50 -11.34 -8.92
C ARG A 551 15.75 -11.98 -8.34
N SER A 552 16.00 -13.26 -8.62
CA SER A 552 17.21 -14.00 -8.25
C SER A 552 18.46 -13.34 -8.84
N THR A 553 18.56 -13.25 -10.17
CA THR A 553 19.68 -12.60 -10.89
C THR A 553 19.92 -11.16 -10.40
N ARG A 554 18.85 -10.39 -10.11
CA ARG A 554 18.96 -9.06 -9.48
C ARG A 554 19.50 -9.07 -8.06
N ALA A 555 19.14 -10.06 -7.25
CA ALA A 555 19.61 -10.18 -5.87
C ALA A 555 21.11 -10.49 -5.87
N THR A 556 21.56 -11.42 -6.72
CA THR A 556 22.97 -11.76 -6.93
C THR A 556 23.77 -10.55 -7.42
N LEU A 557 23.32 -9.86 -8.48
CA LEU A 557 23.97 -8.63 -8.95
C LEU A 557 24.04 -7.53 -7.87
N ARG A 558 23.00 -7.38 -7.04
CA ARG A 558 23.01 -6.43 -5.91
C ARG A 558 23.93 -6.85 -4.76
N ARG A 559 24.19 -8.16 -4.60
CA ARG A 559 25.17 -8.66 -3.64
C ARG A 559 26.58 -8.35 -4.15
N LEU A 560 26.88 -8.76 -5.38
CA LEU A 560 28.15 -8.49 -6.07
C LEU A 560 28.47 -6.99 -6.20
N ALA A 561 27.46 -6.13 -6.39
CA ALA A 561 27.65 -4.68 -6.42
C ALA A 561 27.92 -4.07 -5.02
N ARG A 562 27.44 -4.70 -3.93
CA ARG A 562 27.82 -4.30 -2.55
C ARG A 562 29.21 -4.79 -2.20
N GLU A 563 29.54 -6.03 -2.57
CA GLU A 563 30.85 -6.64 -2.38
C GLU A 563 31.94 -5.87 -3.15
N ARG A 564 31.64 -5.38 -4.36
CA ARG A 564 32.50 -4.42 -5.08
C ARG A 564 32.58 -3.05 -4.44
N ALA A 565 31.46 -2.39 -4.15
CA ALA A 565 31.47 -1.08 -3.50
C ALA A 565 32.12 -1.09 -2.08
N GLN A 566 32.24 -2.27 -1.46
CA GLN A 566 33.03 -2.48 -0.26
C GLN A 566 34.52 -2.60 -0.58
N ARG A 567 34.93 -3.45 -1.54
CA ARG A 567 36.35 -3.59 -1.95
C ARG A 567 36.93 -2.31 -2.57
N GLU A 568 36.17 -1.60 -3.42
CA GLU A 568 36.49 -0.24 -3.91
C GLU A 568 36.78 0.72 -2.74
N ARG A 569 35.94 0.68 -1.70
CA ARG A 569 36.07 1.54 -0.52
C ARG A 569 37.25 1.13 0.37
N GLU A 570 37.54 -0.16 0.49
CA GLU A 570 38.67 -0.69 1.25
C GLU A 570 39.99 -0.33 0.56
N ALA A 571 40.09 -0.52 -0.75
CA ALA A 571 41.24 -0.07 -1.57
C ALA A 571 41.47 1.45 -1.49
N VAL A 572 40.43 2.29 -1.63
CA VAL A 572 40.54 3.75 -1.47
C VAL A 572 40.95 4.15 -0.05
N LEU A 573 40.54 3.40 0.98
CA LEU A 573 41.01 3.63 2.36
C LEU A 573 42.47 3.21 2.56
N GLU A 574 42.94 2.17 1.88
CA GLU A 574 44.34 1.71 1.93
C GLU A 574 45.28 2.64 1.16
N ALA A 575 44.91 3.06 -0.06
CA ALA A 575 45.61 4.12 -0.78
C ALA A 575 45.66 5.43 0.02
N SER A 576 44.56 5.80 0.70
CA SER A 576 44.54 6.98 1.60
C SER A 576 45.44 6.81 2.84
N ARG A 577 45.64 5.58 3.34
CA ARG A 577 46.61 5.28 4.42
C ARG A 577 48.04 5.37 3.90
N GLN A 578 48.35 4.76 2.76
CA GLN A 578 49.68 4.80 2.13
C GLN A 578 50.10 6.25 1.81
N ALA A 579 49.21 7.03 1.19
CA ALA A 579 49.41 8.46 0.93
C ALA A 579 49.51 9.33 2.20
N LYS A 580 49.16 8.81 3.38
CA LYS A 580 49.38 9.45 4.69
C LYS A 580 50.64 8.97 5.39
N ALA A 581 51.06 7.72 5.17
CA ALA A 581 52.34 7.19 5.63
C ALA A 581 53.51 7.89 4.92
N ALA A 582 53.50 7.94 3.59
CA ALA A 582 54.53 8.61 2.79
C ALA A 582 54.67 10.10 3.16
N ARG A 583 53.56 10.81 3.41
CA ARG A 583 53.59 12.20 3.91
C ARG A 583 54.17 12.32 5.31
N GLY A 584 53.98 11.31 6.17
CA GLY A 584 54.60 11.25 7.50
C GLY A 584 56.13 11.16 7.39
N GLU A 585 56.61 10.33 6.47
CA GLU A 585 58.03 10.18 6.15
C GLU A 585 58.60 11.48 5.53
N GLU A 586 57.92 12.10 4.57
CA GLU A 586 58.28 13.43 4.03
C GLU A 586 58.38 14.52 5.12
N THR A 587 57.50 14.48 6.13
CA THR A 587 57.58 15.42 7.27
C THR A 587 58.68 15.12 8.28
N HIS A 588 59.34 13.97 8.21
CA HIS A 588 60.45 13.63 9.10
C HIS A 588 61.83 14.02 8.54
N ASP A 589 62.00 14.07 7.22
CA ASP A 589 63.25 14.50 6.57
C ASP A 589 63.34 16.04 6.41
N GLY A 590 62.23 16.75 6.58
CA GLY A 590 62.16 18.22 6.54
C GLY A 590 62.58 18.89 7.86
N SER A 591 63.71 19.59 7.86
CA SER A 591 64.25 20.32 9.04
C SER A 591 63.21 21.26 9.67
N GLY A 592 62.88 21.03 10.95
CA GLY A 592 61.73 21.67 11.61
C GLY A 592 61.83 23.18 11.78
N VAL A 593 60.98 23.92 11.06
CA VAL A 593 60.65 25.34 11.33
C VAL A 593 59.14 25.47 11.49
N VAL A 594 58.67 25.58 12.74
CA VAL A 594 57.24 25.67 13.05
C VAL A 594 56.75 27.11 12.83
N LEU A 595 55.99 27.32 11.74
CA LEU A 595 55.30 28.59 11.47
C LEU A 595 53.91 28.61 12.11
N ASP A 596 53.69 29.55 13.02
CA ASP A 596 52.57 29.58 13.99
C ASP A 596 51.19 29.99 13.41
N LYS A 597 50.94 29.73 12.11
CA LYS A 597 49.61 29.66 11.48
C LYS A 597 49.71 28.97 10.11
N PRO A 598 48.91 27.94 9.80
CA PRO A 598 48.86 27.36 8.46
C PRO A 598 48.20 28.34 7.48
N ASP A 599 48.85 28.61 6.34
CA ASP A 599 48.29 29.46 5.28
C ASP A 599 47.01 28.81 4.70
N LYS A 600 45.95 29.62 4.56
CA LYS A 600 44.70 29.22 3.89
C LYS A 600 44.91 28.83 2.42
N LYS A 601 46.03 29.18 1.78
CA LYS A 601 46.45 28.58 0.49
C LYS A 601 47.00 27.17 0.65
N ALA A 602 47.91 26.92 1.61
CA ALA A 602 48.51 25.61 1.85
C ALA A 602 47.42 24.56 2.17
N VAL A 603 46.55 24.83 3.15
CA VAL A 603 45.42 23.96 3.53
C VAL A 603 44.48 23.65 2.35
N ARG A 604 44.34 24.59 1.39
CA ARG A 604 43.55 24.38 0.16
C ARG A 604 44.29 23.62 -0.94
N ALA A 605 45.62 23.68 -0.97
CA ALA A 605 46.44 22.85 -1.85
C ALA A 605 46.47 21.41 -1.33
N GLU A 606 46.69 21.21 -0.03
CA GLU A 606 46.61 19.93 0.69
C GLU A 606 45.26 19.23 0.44
N GLN A 607 44.14 19.92 0.65
CA GLN A 607 42.79 19.39 0.39
C GLN A 607 42.55 19.04 -1.09
N ARG A 608 43.21 19.73 -2.03
CA ARG A 608 43.14 19.41 -3.46
C ARG A 608 44.03 18.22 -3.83
N ALA A 609 45.18 18.07 -3.19
CA ALA A 609 46.07 16.93 -3.37
C ALA A 609 45.48 15.65 -2.73
N GLU A 610 44.93 15.74 -1.52
CA GLU A 610 44.17 14.65 -0.89
C GLU A 610 42.94 14.27 -1.73
N LYS A 611 42.17 15.25 -2.25
CA LYS A 611 41.06 14.92 -3.16
C LYS A 611 41.54 14.24 -4.45
N ARG A 612 42.63 14.70 -5.07
CA ARG A 612 43.19 14.07 -6.28
C ARG A 612 43.62 12.63 -6.03
N ALA A 613 44.38 12.36 -4.97
CA ALA A 613 44.78 10.99 -4.61
C ALA A 613 43.56 10.09 -4.30
N ILE A 614 42.48 10.64 -3.74
CA ILE A 614 41.22 9.91 -3.54
C ILE A 614 40.47 9.69 -4.87
N ASP A 615 40.44 10.68 -5.76
CA ASP A 615 39.81 10.56 -7.09
C ASP A 615 40.56 9.53 -7.97
N GLU A 616 41.90 9.50 -7.88
CA GLU A 616 42.82 8.64 -8.61
C GLU A 616 42.75 7.19 -8.13
N ALA A 617 42.87 6.95 -6.81
CA ALA A 617 42.66 5.63 -6.22
C ALA A 617 41.22 5.10 -6.44
N LEU A 618 40.23 5.99 -6.62
CA LEU A 618 38.85 5.61 -6.98
C LEU A 618 38.72 5.18 -8.44
N GLU A 619 39.58 5.66 -9.35
CA GLU A 619 39.61 5.15 -10.73
C GLU A 619 40.42 3.85 -10.83
N GLU A 620 41.53 3.70 -10.11
CA GLU A 620 42.31 2.46 -10.05
C GLU A 620 41.55 1.28 -9.43
N ALA A 621 40.81 1.51 -8.34
CA ALA A 621 40.07 0.46 -7.63
C ALA A 621 38.75 0.03 -8.32
N ARG A 622 38.40 0.64 -9.45
CA ARG A 622 37.04 0.62 -10.03
C ARG A 622 36.73 -0.67 -10.79
N GLU A 623 35.91 -1.53 -10.20
CA GLU A 623 35.53 -2.81 -10.84
C GLU A 623 34.26 -2.71 -11.70
N GLU A 624 34.41 -2.93 -13.01
CA GLU A 624 33.28 -2.95 -13.95
C GLU A 624 32.16 -3.91 -13.51
N ASP A 625 30.91 -3.46 -13.63
CA ASP A 625 29.73 -4.30 -13.43
C ASP A 625 29.60 -5.36 -14.52
N LEU A 626 29.10 -6.55 -14.19
CA LEU A 626 28.92 -7.63 -15.16
C LEU A 626 28.04 -7.21 -16.35
N LEU A 627 27.02 -6.36 -16.11
CA LEU A 627 26.18 -5.81 -17.18
C LEU A 627 26.92 -4.78 -18.06
N THR A 628 28.00 -4.20 -17.56
CA THR A 628 28.91 -3.32 -18.32
C THR A 628 29.93 -4.16 -19.09
N GLN A 629 30.52 -5.18 -18.48
CA GLN A 629 31.42 -6.13 -19.14
C GLN A 629 30.73 -6.86 -20.32
N ILE A 630 29.52 -7.40 -20.11
CA ILE A 630 28.71 -8.03 -21.18
C ILE A 630 28.43 -7.00 -22.29
N ARG A 631 28.09 -5.74 -21.95
CA ARG A 631 27.89 -4.67 -22.94
C ARG A 631 29.17 -4.37 -23.71
N HIS A 632 30.34 -4.35 -23.08
CA HIS A 632 31.62 -4.14 -23.77
C HIS A 632 31.95 -5.30 -24.71
N GLN A 633 31.76 -6.55 -24.30
CA GLN A 633 31.98 -7.71 -25.18
C GLN A 633 31.06 -7.69 -26.41
N VAL A 634 29.76 -7.38 -26.23
CA VAL A 634 28.82 -7.23 -27.35
C VAL A 634 29.19 -6.04 -28.25
N LEU A 635 29.66 -4.92 -27.69
CA LEU A 635 30.09 -3.75 -28.48
C LEU A 635 31.42 -3.96 -29.22
N ARG A 636 32.34 -4.83 -28.72
CA ARG A 636 33.53 -5.27 -29.48
C ARG A 636 33.13 -5.96 -30.77
N ILE A 637 32.05 -6.74 -30.74
CA ILE A 637 31.53 -7.49 -31.91
C ILE A 637 30.65 -6.58 -32.80
N ARG A 638 29.82 -5.69 -32.22
CA ARG A 638 28.94 -4.76 -32.96
C ARG A 638 28.97 -3.33 -32.38
N PRO A 639 29.92 -2.48 -32.81
CA PRO A 639 30.08 -1.11 -32.27
C PRO A 639 28.88 -0.18 -32.50
N GLN A 640 28.04 -0.44 -33.51
CA GLN A 640 26.87 0.39 -33.86
C GLN A 640 25.57 -0.03 -33.16
N ALA A 641 25.63 -0.97 -32.21
CA ALA A 641 24.44 -1.49 -31.53
C ALA A 641 23.73 -0.42 -30.66
N PRO A 642 22.39 -0.47 -30.51
CA PRO A 642 21.63 0.54 -29.76
C PRO A 642 21.91 0.45 -28.24
N VAL A 643 22.68 1.41 -27.71
CA VAL A 643 23.08 1.42 -26.29
C VAL A 643 22.04 2.05 -25.35
N GLU A 644 21.11 2.88 -25.85
CA GLU A 644 20.14 3.56 -24.97
C GLU A 644 19.25 2.55 -24.21
N PRO A 645 19.22 2.56 -22.87
CA PRO A 645 18.41 1.64 -22.10
C PRO A 645 16.92 1.96 -22.30
N ALA A 646 16.16 0.97 -22.76
CA ALA A 646 14.76 1.16 -23.11
C ALA A 646 13.94 1.66 -21.91
N ARG A 647 13.10 2.67 -22.12
CA ARG A 647 12.26 3.27 -21.08
C ARG A 647 11.08 2.36 -20.76
N LEU A 648 11.30 1.45 -19.79
CA LEU A 648 10.33 0.45 -19.31
C LEU A 648 9.34 1.01 -18.26
N GLU A 649 9.55 2.22 -17.73
CA GLU A 649 8.55 2.94 -16.94
C GLU A 649 7.46 3.56 -17.84
N ARG A 650 6.19 3.55 -17.40
CA ARG A 650 5.08 4.21 -18.12
C ARG A 650 4.85 5.64 -17.65
N VAL A 651 4.84 5.84 -16.33
CA VAL A 651 4.72 7.13 -15.67
C VAL A 651 5.63 7.11 -14.45
N ARG A 652 6.55 8.06 -14.32
CA ARG A 652 7.34 8.22 -13.10
C ARG A 652 6.39 8.46 -11.92
N PRO A 653 6.47 7.72 -10.80
CA PRO A 653 5.53 7.90 -9.68
C PRO A 653 5.46 9.35 -9.14
N ARG A 654 6.58 10.09 -9.20
CA ARG A 654 6.64 11.53 -8.88
C ARG A 654 5.69 12.37 -9.75
N THR A 655 5.56 12.04 -11.04
CA THR A 655 4.66 12.71 -11.99
C THR A 655 3.20 12.38 -11.72
N LEU A 656 2.88 11.11 -11.41
CA LEU A 656 1.53 10.71 -11.03
C LEU A 656 1.08 11.42 -9.74
N ILE A 657 1.94 11.47 -8.73
CA ILE A 657 1.67 12.18 -7.46
C ILE A 657 1.48 13.68 -7.70
N SER A 658 2.34 14.33 -8.50
CA SER A 658 2.18 15.76 -8.85
C SER A 658 0.89 16.02 -9.63
N PHE A 659 0.49 15.12 -10.54
CA PHE A 659 -0.76 15.25 -11.29
C PHE A 659 -1.99 15.07 -10.39
N MET A 660 -2.02 14.05 -9.52
CA MET A 660 -3.11 13.87 -8.55
C MET A 660 -3.19 15.05 -7.57
N ALA A 661 -2.07 15.51 -7.03
CA ALA A 661 -2.00 16.71 -6.19
C ALA A 661 -2.52 17.96 -6.92
N GLY A 662 -2.15 18.12 -8.19
CA GLY A 662 -2.62 19.21 -9.05
C GLY A 662 -4.12 19.14 -9.30
N ALA A 663 -4.67 17.96 -9.61
CA ALA A 663 -6.09 17.75 -9.84
C ALA A 663 -6.93 17.96 -8.57
N ILE A 664 -6.46 17.45 -7.42
CA ILE A 664 -7.10 17.67 -6.11
C ILE A 664 -7.08 19.16 -5.76
N GLY A 665 -5.93 19.82 -5.89
CA GLY A 665 -5.79 21.25 -5.64
C GLY A 665 -6.67 22.11 -6.56
N ALA A 666 -6.75 21.76 -7.85
CA ALA A 666 -7.62 22.44 -8.82
C ALA A 666 -9.11 22.22 -8.54
N TYR A 667 -9.51 21.01 -8.13
CA TYR A 667 -10.89 20.72 -7.75
C TYR A 667 -11.32 21.52 -6.51
N PHE A 668 -10.53 21.49 -5.43
CA PHE A 668 -10.81 22.28 -4.23
C PHE A 668 -10.83 23.78 -4.52
N LEU A 669 -9.90 24.28 -5.33
CA LEU A 669 -9.86 25.68 -5.76
C LEU A 669 -11.13 26.05 -6.55
N LEU A 670 -11.53 25.25 -7.53
CA LEU A 670 -12.70 25.53 -8.37
C LEU A 670 -14.00 25.54 -7.53
N THR A 671 -14.21 24.54 -6.67
CA THR A 671 -15.39 24.44 -5.80
C THR A 671 -15.46 25.57 -4.76
N GLN A 672 -14.32 26.14 -4.35
CA GLN A 672 -14.29 27.34 -3.50
C GLN A 672 -14.63 28.62 -4.28
N LEU A 673 -14.16 28.75 -5.53
CA LEU A 673 -14.38 29.94 -6.35
C LEU A 673 -15.84 30.10 -6.80
N THR A 674 -16.60 29.01 -7.01
CA THR A 674 -18.00 29.09 -7.50
C THR A 674 -18.96 29.81 -6.56
N HIS A 675 -18.64 29.91 -5.27
CA HIS A 675 -19.50 30.55 -4.26
C HIS A 675 -19.19 32.04 -4.04
N ILE A 676 -18.20 32.60 -4.75
CA ILE A 676 -17.72 33.97 -4.54
C ILE A 676 -18.34 34.92 -5.59
N GLN A 677 -19.03 35.97 -5.12
CA GLN A 677 -19.62 36.99 -5.98
C GLN A 677 -18.58 38.00 -6.48
N PHE A 678 -17.75 37.60 -7.45
CA PHE A 678 -16.66 38.46 -7.98
C PHE A 678 -17.13 39.81 -8.56
N GLY A 679 -18.40 39.94 -8.97
CA GLY A 679 -18.92 41.17 -9.56
C GLY A 679 -18.79 42.40 -8.66
N THR A 680 -19.11 42.28 -7.37
CA THR A 680 -18.95 43.38 -6.39
C THR A 680 -17.46 43.66 -6.10
N LEU A 681 -16.64 42.61 -6.11
CA LEU A 681 -15.20 42.66 -5.83
C LEU A 681 -14.42 43.41 -6.93
N PHE A 682 -14.92 43.41 -8.18
CA PHE A 682 -14.33 44.21 -9.27
C PHE A 682 -14.99 45.59 -9.47
N ALA A 683 -16.27 45.74 -9.14
CA ALA A 683 -16.99 47.01 -9.31
C ALA A 683 -16.62 48.06 -8.24
N ASN A 684 -16.40 47.64 -7.00
CA ASN A 684 -16.32 48.53 -5.84
C ASN A 684 -14.89 48.64 -5.24
N ALA A 685 -13.85 48.24 -5.98
CA ALA A 685 -12.47 48.16 -5.48
C ALA A 685 -11.58 49.31 -5.95
N GLU A 686 -10.95 50.00 -5.00
CA GLU A 686 -9.88 50.97 -5.29
C GLU A 686 -8.59 50.25 -5.71
N TRP A 687 -8.34 50.21 -7.02
CA TRP A 687 -7.23 49.49 -7.63
C TRP A 687 -5.83 49.90 -7.12
N GLY A 688 -5.67 51.11 -6.58
CA GLY A 688 -4.44 51.55 -5.92
C GLY A 688 -4.12 50.74 -4.67
N TRP A 689 -5.11 50.49 -3.81
CA TRP A 689 -4.94 49.65 -2.62
C TRP A 689 -4.87 48.16 -2.96
N VAL A 690 -5.57 47.71 -4.02
CA VAL A 690 -5.40 46.35 -4.58
C VAL A 690 -3.94 46.13 -5.00
N ALA A 691 -3.32 47.10 -5.71
CA ALA A 691 -1.92 47.02 -6.09
C ALA A 691 -0.97 46.99 -4.88
N ALA A 692 -1.24 47.78 -3.84
CA ALA A 692 -0.48 47.72 -2.58
C ALA A 692 -0.60 46.34 -1.91
N ALA A 693 -1.80 45.76 -1.84
CA ALA A 693 -2.03 44.42 -1.29
C ALA A 693 -1.29 43.34 -2.10
N VAL A 694 -1.25 43.44 -3.44
CA VAL A 694 -0.45 42.56 -4.32
C VAL A 694 1.04 42.64 -3.97
N VAL A 695 1.59 43.84 -3.78
CA VAL A 695 3.00 44.05 -3.40
C VAL A 695 3.30 43.44 -2.03
N PHE A 696 2.44 43.63 -1.02
CA PHE A 696 2.62 43.03 0.29
C PHE A 696 2.49 41.49 0.27
N SER A 697 1.57 40.93 -0.51
CA SER A 697 1.48 39.47 -0.72
C SER A 697 2.77 38.93 -1.38
N ALA A 698 3.30 39.60 -2.40
CA ALA A 698 4.56 39.20 -3.05
C ALA A 698 5.76 39.29 -2.10
N LEU A 699 5.82 40.32 -1.26
CA LEU A 699 6.87 40.52 -0.25
C LEU A 699 6.90 39.38 0.79
N SER A 700 5.75 38.75 1.08
CA SER A 700 5.66 37.63 2.02
C SER A 700 6.58 36.45 1.65
N TYR A 701 6.84 36.18 0.37
CA TYR A 701 7.74 35.10 -0.06
C TYR A 701 9.23 35.42 0.21
N VAL A 702 9.60 36.70 0.12
CA VAL A 702 10.94 37.20 0.46
C VAL A 702 11.15 37.10 1.98
N ALA A 703 10.15 37.56 2.75
CA ALA A 703 10.15 37.51 4.20
C ALA A 703 10.19 36.06 4.74
N ALA A 704 9.38 35.16 4.18
CA ALA A 704 9.39 33.73 4.53
C ALA A 704 10.73 33.06 4.20
N ALA A 705 11.40 33.44 3.10
CA ALA A 705 12.74 32.94 2.78
C ALA A 705 13.79 33.43 3.80
N MET A 706 13.70 34.68 4.27
CA MET A 706 14.55 35.20 5.36
C MET A 706 14.27 34.46 6.68
N ALA A 707 12.99 34.30 7.03
CA ALA A 707 12.55 33.60 8.24
C ALA A 707 13.10 32.17 8.32
N LEU A 708 13.11 31.44 7.20
CA LEU A 708 13.73 30.11 7.13
C LEU A 708 15.27 30.17 7.16
N LEU A 709 15.89 31.05 6.37
CA LEU A 709 17.35 31.12 6.24
C LEU A 709 18.07 31.67 7.47
N GLY A 710 17.37 32.34 8.40
CA GLY A 710 17.92 32.70 9.70
C GLY A 710 18.34 31.48 10.53
N PHE A 711 17.53 30.41 10.51
CA PHE A 711 17.75 29.19 11.30
C PHE A 711 18.59 28.12 10.57
N VAL A 712 19.15 28.47 9.40
CA VAL A 712 20.00 27.60 8.58
C VAL A 712 21.41 28.20 8.51
N PRO A 713 22.34 27.83 9.41
CA PRO A 713 23.75 28.19 9.36
C PRO A 713 24.49 27.90 8.04
N GLU A 714 24.03 26.93 7.24
CA GLU A 714 24.62 26.54 5.95
C GLU A 714 24.30 27.55 4.82
N ARG A 715 25.10 27.51 3.74
CA ARG A 715 24.99 28.44 2.61
C ARG A 715 23.98 27.93 1.57
N VAL A 716 22.70 28.16 1.82
CA VAL A 716 21.60 27.89 0.88
C VAL A 716 21.27 29.14 0.05
N PRO A 717 21.18 29.07 -1.30
CA PRO A 717 21.04 30.26 -2.15
C PRO A 717 19.64 30.89 -2.10
N PHE A 718 19.57 32.16 -1.70
CA PHE A 718 18.35 32.91 -1.38
C PHE A 718 17.22 32.76 -2.42
N LEU A 719 17.50 32.99 -3.71
CA LEU A 719 16.50 32.91 -4.78
C LEU A 719 15.87 31.51 -4.93
N ARG A 720 16.60 30.43 -4.61
CA ARG A 720 16.02 29.08 -4.60
C ARG A 720 15.13 28.87 -3.38
N THR A 721 15.43 29.50 -2.24
CA THR A 721 14.56 29.47 -1.06
C THR A 721 13.27 30.26 -1.27
N VAL A 722 13.33 31.43 -1.92
CA VAL A 722 12.13 32.18 -2.34
C VAL A 722 11.27 31.32 -3.28
N ALA A 723 11.88 30.70 -4.30
CA ALA A 723 11.19 29.75 -5.19
C ALA A 723 10.58 28.57 -4.41
N ALA A 724 11.21 28.09 -3.34
CA ALA A 724 10.66 27.05 -2.47
C ALA A 724 9.49 27.56 -1.61
N GLN A 725 9.52 28.81 -1.13
CA GLN A 725 8.38 29.39 -0.39
C GLN A 725 7.18 29.64 -1.33
N VAL A 726 7.42 30.05 -2.58
CA VAL A 726 6.40 30.12 -3.62
C VAL A 726 5.86 28.72 -3.94
N ALA A 727 6.72 27.70 -4.11
CA ALA A 727 6.27 26.31 -4.25
C ALA A 727 5.44 25.80 -3.06
N GLY A 728 5.61 26.40 -1.88
CA GLY A 728 4.83 26.13 -0.67
C GLY A 728 3.37 26.60 -0.74
N SER A 729 3.00 27.58 -1.58
CA SER A 729 1.59 27.99 -1.72
C SER A 729 0.72 26.84 -2.25
N PHE A 730 1.20 26.15 -3.28
CA PHE A 730 0.54 24.98 -3.86
C PHE A 730 0.38 23.84 -2.83
N VAL A 731 1.42 23.58 -2.03
CA VAL A 731 1.37 22.52 -1.01
C VAL A 731 0.40 22.84 0.13
N LYS A 732 0.16 24.13 0.47
CA LYS A 732 -0.80 24.54 1.51
C LYS A 732 -2.26 24.17 1.21
N ILE A 733 -2.64 24.00 -0.06
CA ILE A 733 -4.00 23.55 -0.44
C ILE A 733 -4.13 22.03 -0.44
N VAL A 734 -3.06 21.31 -0.80
CA VAL A 734 -3.12 19.83 -0.94
C VAL A 734 -2.82 19.09 0.37
N ALA A 735 -2.15 19.74 1.33
CA ALA A 735 -1.76 19.14 2.60
C ALA A 735 -2.15 20.01 3.82
N PRO A 736 -2.43 19.41 4.99
CA PRO A 736 -2.66 20.16 6.23
C PRO A 736 -1.52 21.13 6.54
N ALA A 737 -1.87 22.35 6.97
CA ALA A 737 -0.95 23.49 7.06
C ALA A 737 0.31 23.19 7.89
N ALA A 738 0.16 22.50 9.03
CA ALA A 738 1.25 22.13 9.92
C ALA A 738 2.25 21.11 9.33
N VAL A 739 1.85 20.31 8.34
CA VAL A 739 2.65 19.20 7.80
C VAL A 739 3.27 19.55 6.44
N GLY A 740 2.48 20.12 5.53
CA GLY A 740 2.89 20.34 4.14
C GLY A 740 4.11 21.24 4.00
N GLY A 741 4.09 22.42 4.64
CA GLY A 741 5.20 23.38 4.58
C GLY A 741 6.48 22.86 5.26
N VAL A 742 6.34 22.13 6.38
CA VAL A 742 7.47 21.55 7.11
C VAL A 742 8.16 20.48 6.28
N ALA A 743 7.39 19.58 5.64
CA ALA A 743 7.93 18.53 4.79
C ALA A 743 8.65 19.10 3.55
N LEU A 744 8.05 20.09 2.87
CA LEU A 744 8.66 20.76 1.72
C LEU A 744 9.99 21.45 2.10
N ASN A 745 9.97 22.31 3.12
CA ASN A 745 11.17 23.07 3.51
C ASN A 745 12.29 22.15 4.03
N THR A 746 11.94 21.07 4.75
CA THR A 746 12.91 20.06 5.18
C THR A 746 13.59 19.41 3.98
N ARG A 747 12.81 18.98 2.99
CA ARG A 747 13.32 18.25 1.82
C ARG A 747 14.09 19.17 0.86
N PHE A 748 13.67 20.42 0.73
CA PHE A 748 14.45 21.47 0.04
C PHE A 748 15.84 21.65 0.68
N LEU A 749 15.93 21.77 2.02
CA LEU A 749 17.21 21.89 2.71
C LEU A 749 18.09 20.64 2.56
N GLN A 750 17.50 19.44 2.57
CA GLN A 750 18.21 18.19 2.29
C GLN A 750 18.82 18.19 0.87
N ARG A 751 18.06 18.62 -0.14
CA ARG A 751 18.56 18.78 -1.52
C ARG A 751 19.58 19.91 -1.68
N ALA A 752 19.55 20.91 -0.81
CA ALA A 752 20.57 21.96 -0.70
C ALA A 752 21.85 21.51 0.06
N GLY A 753 21.94 20.24 0.48
CA GLY A 753 23.13 19.66 1.12
C GLY A 753 23.12 19.66 2.65
N VAL A 754 22.02 20.08 3.31
CA VAL A 754 21.92 20.02 4.78
C VAL A 754 21.62 18.58 5.22
N ARG A 755 22.38 18.07 6.21
CA ARG A 755 22.19 16.70 6.73
C ARG A 755 20.73 16.49 7.21
N PRO A 756 20.08 15.33 6.95
CA PRO A 756 18.64 15.16 7.18
C PRO A 756 18.11 15.57 8.55
N GLY A 757 18.79 15.21 9.65
CA GLY A 757 18.41 15.62 11.00
C GLY A 757 18.55 17.13 11.24
N LEU A 758 19.61 17.76 10.71
CA LEU A 758 19.82 19.21 10.81
C LEU A 758 18.79 19.99 9.96
N ALA A 759 18.35 19.44 8.83
CA ALA A 759 17.29 20.02 8.02
C ALA A 759 15.96 20.07 8.78
N VAL A 760 15.53 18.93 9.37
CA VAL A 760 14.33 18.86 10.22
C VAL A 760 14.47 19.83 11.40
N ALA A 761 15.62 19.81 12.10
CA ALA A 761 15.87 20.67 13.24
C ALA A 761 15.81 22.17 12.92
N SER A 762 16.35 22.59 11.76
CA SER A 762 16.35 23.99 11.33
C SER A 762 14.94 24.48 11.00
N VAL A 763 14.13 23.65 10.33
CA VAL A 763 12.72 23.97 10.06
C VAL A 763 11.93 24.00 11.38
N GLY A 764 12.10 23.00 12.25
CA GLY A 764 11.46 22.96 13.57
C GLY A 764 11.78 24.17 14.44
N ALA A 765 13.05 24.58 14.49
CA ALA A 765 13.49 25.79 15.17
C ALA A 765 12.81 27.05 14.60
N SER A 766 12.73 27.18 13.27
CA SER A 766 12.04 28.31 12.63
C SER A 766 10.53 28.34 12.93
N GLN A 767 9.85 27.18 12.99
CA GLN A 767 8.43 27.13 13.36
C GLN A 767 8.20 27.46 14.84
N LEU A 768 9.05 26.95 15.75
CA LEU A 768 8.95 27.23 17.18
C LEU A 768 9.23 28.72 17.49
N PHE A 769 10.24 29.31 16.86
CA PHE A 769 10.52 30.74 17.00
C PHE A 769 9.41 31.59 16.35
N GLY A 770 8.90 31.19 15.20
CA GLY A 770 7.75 31.84 14.55
C GLY A 770 6.51 31.86 15.45
N LEU A 771 6.20 30.75 16.11
CA LEU A 771 5.12 30.65 17.10
C LEU A 771 5.36 31.58 18.30
N GLY A 772 6.57 31.58 18.88
CA GLY A 772 6.92 32.48 19.99
C GLY A 772 6.82 33.95 19.61
N CYS A 773 7.27 34.32 18.41
CA CYS A 773 7.13 35.66 17.84
C CYS A 773 5.66 36.03 17.61
N HIS A 774 4.84 35.11 17.10
CA HIS A 774 3.40 35.31 16.89
C HIS A 774 2.65 35.55 18.20
N ILE A 775 2.95 34.77 19.25
CA ILE A 775 2.40 34.97 20.60
C ILE A 775 2.83 36.33 21.17
N LEU A 776 4.11 36.68 21.06
CA LEU A 776 4.63 37.96 21.55
C LEU A 776 3.95 39.15 20.83
N MET A 777 3.82 39.11 19.50
CA MET A 777 3.09 40.13 18.74
C MET A 777 1.62 40.21 19.14
N LEU A 778 0.94 39.08 19.34
CA LEU A 778 -0.47 39.06 19.76
C LEU A 778 -0.66 39.70 21.15
N LEU A 779 0.27 39.45 22.07
CA LEU A 779 0.28 40.11 23.39
C LEU A 779 0.58 41.61 23.28
N SER A 780 1.58 42.02 22.50
CA SER A 780 1.95 43.43 22.33
C SER A 780 0.86 44.25 21.63
N PHE A 781 0.34 43.79 20.49
CA PHE A 781 -0.74 44.48 19.80
C PHE A 781 -2.09 44.35 20.54
N GLY A 782 -2.30 43.26 21.26
CA GLY A 782 -3.47 43.10 22.15
C GLY A 782 -3.48 44.12 23.28
N TYR A 783 -2.32 44.34 23.93
CA TYR A 783 -2.13 45.39 24.93
C TYR A 783 -2.37 46.79 24.34
N LEU A 784 -1.71 47.13 23.22
CA LEU A 784 -1.89 48.42 22.53
C LEU A 784 -3.36 48.68 22.15
N THR A 785 -4.05 47.68 21.58
CA THR A 785 -5.46 47.81 21.18
C THR A 785 -6.38 47.93 22.40
N GLY A 786 -6.10 47.21 23.49
CA GLY A 786 -6.83 47.30 24.75
C GLY A 786 -6.63 48.63 25.50
N THR A 787 -5.57 49.38 25.20
CA THR A 787 -5.40 50.77 25.66
C THR A 787 -6.05 51.81 24.74
N GLU A 788 -6.28 51.50 23.45
CA GLU A 788 -6.94 52.40 22.49
C GLU A 788 -8.48 52.33 22.52
N LYS A 789 -9.05 51.16 22.83
CA LYS A 789 -10.50 50.98 23.04
C LYS A 789 -10.75 50.07 24.25
N THR A 790 -11.71 50.43 25.10
CA THR A 790 -12.15 49.64 26.27
C THR A 790 -13.55 49.01 26.14
N PRO A 791 -13.84 48.19 25.10
CA PRO A 791 -15.00 47.31 25.14
C PRO A 791 -14.71 46.11 26.07
N SER A 792 -15.73 45.62 26.77
CA SER A 792 -15.59 44.50 27.72
C SER A 792 -15.49 43.15 27.00
N LEU A 793 -14.38 42.90 26.31
CA LEU A 793 -14.01 41.59 25.77
C LEU A 793 -13.57 40.63 26.90
N SER A 794 -14.52 40.29 27.77
CA SER A 794 -14.35 39.21 28.74
C SER A 794 -13.99 37.92 28.00
N PRO A 795 -13.00 37.13 28.45
CA PRO A 795 -12.63 35.89 27.78
C PRO A 795 -13.85 34.99 27.62
N SER A 796 -14.20 34.65 26.37
CA SER A 796 -15.43 33.92 26.12
C SER A 796 -15.40 32.57 26.82
N ARG A 797 -16.58 32.09 27.26
CA ARG A 797 -16.69 30.78 27.94
C ARG A 797 -16.06 29.66 27.11
N THR A 798 -16.09 29.77 25.78
CA THR A 798 -15.44 28.87 24.82
C THR A 798 -13.91 28.89 24.89
N VAL A 799 -13.27 30.07 25.04
CA VAL A 799 -11.81 30.19 25.20
C VAL A 799 -11.37 29.64 26.56
N ILE A 800 -12.11 29.95 27.62
CA ILE A 800 -11.85 29.42 28.97
C ILE A 800 -12.00 27.88 28.97
N ALA A 801 -13.08 27.36 28.38
CA ALA A 801 -13.30 25.92 28.25
C ALA A 801 -12.21 25.24 27.42
N GLY A 802 -11.78 25.81 26.29
CA GLY A 802 -10.69 25.28 25.47
C GLY A 802 -9.37 25.21 26.23
N LEU A 803 -9.01 26.27 26.96
CA LEU A 803 -7.83 26.29 27.83
C LEU A 803 -7.93 25.26 28.97
N LEU A 804 -9.10 25.09 29.58
CA LEU A 804 -9.35 24.04 30.57
C LEU A 804 -9.21 22.64 29.97
N THR A 805 -9.79 22.36 28.81
CA THR A 805 -9.68 21.05 28.13
C THR A 805 -8.23 20.72 27.80
N VAL A 806 -7.45 21.68 27.29
CA VAL A 806 -6.01 21.50 27.04
C VAL A 806 -5.25 21.27 28.35
N SER A 807 -5.56 22.02 29.40
CA SER A 807 -4.90 21.87 30.72
C SER A 807 -5.18 20.51 31.36
N VAL A 808 -6.44 20.04 31.30
CA VAL A 808 -6.85 18.71 31.78
C VAL A 808 -6.21 17.61 30.94
N LEU A 809 -6.15 17.76 29.61
CA LEU A 809 -5.48 16.80 28.73
C LEU A 809 -3.98 16.69 29.05
N VAL A 810 -3.29 17.81 29.26
CA VAL A 810 -1.88 17.84 29.70
C VAL A 810 -1.75 17.16 31.06
N LEU A 811 -2.61 17.49 32.03
CA LEU A 811 -2.61 16.87 33.36
C LEU A 811 -2.72 15.34 33.27
N VAL A 812 -3.72 14.82 32.54
CA VAL A 812 -3.92 13.38 32.32
C VAL A 812 -2.70 12.72 31.66
N VAL A 813 -2.12 13.36 30.64
CA VAL A 813 -0.90 12.87 29.96
C VAL A 813 0.31 12.85 30.90
N THR A 814 0.42 13.79 31.85
CA THR A 814 1.51 13.81 32.84
C THR A 814 1.30 12.84 33.99
N SER A 815 0.05 12.60 34.41
CA SER A 815 -0.29 11.72 35.54
C SER A 815 -0.23 10.24 35.18
N VAL A 816 -0.63 9.86 33.96
CA VAL A 816 -0.60 8.45 33.53
C VAL A 816 0.82 8.06 33.08
N PRO A 817 1.56 7.18 33.79
CA PRO A 817 2.99 6.96 33.55
C PRO A 817 3.30 6.33 32.18
N PHE A 818 2.38 5.53 31.63
CA PHE A 818 2.48 4.97 30.28
C PHE A 818 2.39 6.06 29.20
N LEU A 819 1.36 6.91 29.25
CA LEU A 819 1.22 8.09 28.38
C LEU A 819 2.43 9.02 28.52
N ARG A 820 2.88 9.29 29.76
CA ARG A 820 4.07 10.11 30.02
C ARG A 820 5.32 9.54 29.35
N LYS A 821 5.61 8.23 29.51
CA LYS A 821 6.74 7.58 28.82
C LYS A 821 6.60 7.65 27.29
N PHE A 822 5.42 7.36 26.75
CA PHE A 822 5.16 7.37 25.31
C PHE A 822 5.35 8.77 24.70
N VAL A 823 4.70 9.79 25.29
CA VAL A 823 4.77 11.18 24.85
C VAL A 823 6.17 11.74 25.04
N VAL A 824 6.82 11.57 26.19
CA VAL A 824 8.19 12.07 26.40
C VAL A 824 9.18 11.43 25.43
N THR A 825 9.05 10.14 25.10
CA THR A 825 9.94 9.47 24.14
C THR A 825 9.74 10.01 22.71
N ARG A 826 8.47 10.24 22.29
CA ARG A 826 8.14 10.87 21.01
C ARG A 826 8.58 12.34 20.93
N VAL A 827 8.31 13.14 21.95
CA VAL A 827 8.66 14.57 22.00
C VAL A 827 10.19 14.74 22.08
N ARG A 828 10.88 13.99 22.95
CA ARG A 828 12.34 14.05 23.05
C ARG A 828 13.04 13.68 21.74
N SER A 829 12.56 12.66 21.02
CA SER A 829 13.14 12.29 19.72
C SER A 829 12.86 13.32 18.61
N LEU A 830 11.75 14.06 18.66
CA LEU A 830 11.47 15.18 17.75
C LEU A 830 12.32 16.43 18.07
N PHE A 831 12.50 16.77 19.35
CA PHE A 831 13.20 18.00 19.77
C PHE A 831 14.71 17.85 20.01
N ALA A 832 15.26 16.63 20.08
CA ALA A 832 16.68 16.39 20.35
C ALA A 832 17.64 17.10 19.38
N GLY A 833 17.25 17.25 18.10
CA GLY A 833 18.02 18.04 17.13
C GLY A 833 17.74 19.54 17.18
N VAL A 834 16.57 19.96 17.66
CA VAL A 834 16.12 21.36 17.65
C VAL A 834 16.87 22.20 18.68
N VAL A 835 17.03 21.72 19.91
CA VAL A 835 17.64 22.49 21.00
C VAL A 835 19.11 22.86 20.73
N PRO A 836 20.01 21.93 20.33
CA PRO A 836 21.38 22.29 19.95
C PRO A 836 21.41 23.28 18.78
N ARG A 837 20.52 23.09 17.80
CA ARG A 837 20.43 23.95 16.62
C ARG A 837 19.93 25.37 16.93
N MET A 838 19.10 25.54 17.95
CA MET A 838 18.73 26.87 18.45
C MET A 838 19.93 27.56 19.12
N LEU A 839 20.75 26.82 19.86
CA LEU A 839 22.00 27.35 20.45
C LEU A 839 23.02 27.75 19.36
N ASP A 840 23.21 26.94 18.30
CA ASP A 840 24.04 27.27 17.13
C ASP A 840 23.64 28.60 16.46
N VAL A 841 22.33 28.89 16.42
CA VAL A 841 21.76 30.10 15.80
C VAL A 841 21.87 31.30 16.76
N LEU A 842 21.71 31.09 18.06
CA LEU A 842 21.89 32.13 19.09
C LEU A 842 23.32 32.66 19.11
N GLN A 843 24.32 31.78 18.89
CA GLN A 843 25.74 32.15 18.73
C GLN A 843 26.05 32.93 17.45
N ARG A 844 25.08 33.12 16.54
CA ARG A 844 25.26 33.80 15.24
C ARG A 844 24.28 34.98 15.12
N PRO A 845 24.55 36.14 15.74
CA PRO A 845 23.58 37.24 15.85
C PRO A 845 23.05 37.73 14.49
N GLN A 846 23.88 37.79 13.44
CA GLN A 846 23.41 38.14 12.08
C GLN A 846 22.33 37.18 11.53
N LYS A 847 22.48 35.88 11.82
CA LYS A 847 21.52 34.83 11.41
C LYS A 847 20.24 34.90 12.23
N LEU A 848 20.37 35.10 13.54
CA LEU A 848 19.24 35.35 14.44
C LEU A 848 18.43 36.58 14.00
N VAL A 849 19.08 37.73 13.77
CA VAL A 849 18.45 38.97 13.27
C VAL A 849 17.80 38.77 11.90
N THR A 850 18.40 38.00 10.99
CA THR A 850 17.77 37.67 9.69
C THR A 850 16.51 36.82 9.87
N GLY A 851 16.51 35.87 10.81
CA GLY A 851 15.36 35.03 11.12
C GLY A 851 14.22 35.82 11.76
N ILE A 852 14.51 36.55 12.84
CA ILE A 852 13.53 37.39 13.55
C ILE A 852 12.99 38.48 12.62
N GLY A 853 13.86 39.20 11.91
CA GLY A 853 13.47 40.22 10.95
C GLY A 853 12.61 39.66 9.81
N GLY A 854 12.93 38.45 9.32
CA GLY A 854 12.10 37.74 8.34
C GLY A 854 10.71 37.37 8.89
N MET A 855 10.60 36.97 10.16
CA MET A 855 9.32 36.63 10.80
C MET A 855 8.45 37.87 11.06
N LEU A 856 9.05 38.94 11.59
CA LEU A 856 8.35 40.22 11.78
C LEU A 856 7.90 40.81 10.45
N LEU A 857 8.76 40.80 9.42
CA LEU A 857 8.43 41.25 8.07
C LEU A 857 7.35 40.39 7.42
N LEU A 858 7.32 39.08 7.67
CA LEU A 858 6.32 38.16 7.14
C LEU A 858 4.93 38.49 7.71
N THR A 859 4.83 38.63 9.03
CA THR A 859 3.57 39.02 9.69
C THR A 859 3.16 40.44 9.30
N ALA A 860 4.09 41.40 9.28
CA ALA A 860 3.81 42.75 8.81
C ALA A 860 3.31 42.78 7.36
N SER A 861 3.88 41.96 6.46
CA SER A 861 3.41 41.81 5.08
C SER A 861 1.96 41.32 5.02
N PHE A 862 1.57 40.34 5.85
CA PHE A 862 0.17 39.89 5.88
C PHE A 862 -0.78 40.91 6.52
N VAL A 863 -0.38 41.58 7.60
CA VAL A 863 -1.18 42.66 8.24
C VAL A 863 -1.38 43.82 7.28
N MET A 864 -0.33 44.30 6.59
CA MET A 864 -0.42 45.38 5.61
C MET A 864 -1.19 44.96 4.35
N CYS A 865 -1.11 43.68 3.94
CA CYS A 865 -1.96 43.15 2.86
C CYS A 865 -3.45 43.15 3.26
N LEU A 866 -3.78 42.83 4.51
CA LEU A 866 -5.16 42.88 5.03
C LEU A 866 -5.65 44.34 5.16
N ASP A 867 -4.84 45.24 5.73
CA ASP A 867 -5.14 46.67 5.85
C ASP A 867 -5.38 47.33 4.48
N ALA A 868 -4.52 47.06 3.50
CA ALA A 868 -4.73 47.50 2.12
C ALA A 868 -5.99 46.88 1.49
N SER A 869 -6.31 45.61 1.80
CA SER A 869 -7.55 44.97 1.32
C SER A 869 -8.82 45.57 1.95
N ILE A 870 -8.73 46.10 3.18
CA ILE A 870 -9.83 46.84 3.82
C ILE A 870 -10.01 48.21 3.17
N ARG A 871 -8.91 48.97 2.99
CA ARG A 871 -8.93 50.30 2.34
C ARG A 871 -9.50 50.25 0.93
N ALA A 872 -9.25 49.17 0.18
CA ALA A 872 -9.77 48.98 -1.17
C ALA A 872 -11.31 49.07 -1.28
N PHE A 873 -12.07 48.85 -0.20
CA PHE A 873 -13.54 48.88 -0.20
C PHE A 873 -14.16 49.93 0.74
N GLY A 874 -13.34 50.72 1.45
CA GLY A 874 -13.80 51.67 2.48
C GLY A 874 -14.14 53.07 1.96
N HIS A 875 -15.01 53.19 0.96
CA HIS A 875 -15.20 54.45 0.22
C HIS A 875 -16.00 55.56 0.96
N GLU A 876 -17.01 55.22 1.76
CA GLU A 876 -18.05 56.20 2.15
C GLU A 876 -17.89 56.81 3.56
N GLU A 877 -17.13 56.20 4.46
CA GLU A 877 -16.83 56.76 5.79
C GLU A 877 -15.34 56.68 6.14
N ARG A 878 -14.84 57.64 6.93
CA ARG A 878 -13.47 57.64 7.47
C ARG A 878 -13.32 56.69 8.67
N THR A 879 -13.82 55.46 8.57
CA THR A 879 -13.66 54.40 9.59
C THR A 879 -12.25 53.79 9.53
N THR A 880 -11.23 54.63 9.75
CA THR A 880 -9.82 54.21 9.83
C THR A 880 -9.60 53.37 11.10
N LEU A 881 -9.65 52.05 10.96
CA LEU A 881 -9.19 51.13 12.01
C LEU A 881 -7.72 51.41 12.35
N SER A 882 -7.39 51.35 13.64
CA SER A 882 -6.00 51.35 14.08
C SER A 882 -5.26 50.15 13.50
N LEU A 883 -4.02 50.33 13.04
CA LEU A 883 -3.21 49.23 12.51
C LEU A 883 -2.97 48.15 13.58
N ALA A 884 -2.96 48.53 14.87
CA ALA A 884 -2.91 47.58 15.98
C ALA A 884 -4.18 46.70 16.03
N SER A 885 -5.36 47.26 15.78
CA SER A 885 -6.61 46.50 15.69
C SER A 885 -6.59 45.48 14.55
N VAL A 886 -6.15 45.90 13.35
CA VAL A 886 -6.02 44.99 12.20
C VAL A 886 -4.98 43.89 12.47
N ALA A 887 -3.87 44.24 13.15
CA ALA A 887 -2.86 43.27 13.58
C ALA A 887 -3.43 42.25 14.58
N VAL A 888 -4.18 42.66 15.61
CA VAL A 888 -4.81 41.73 16.56
C VAL A 888 -5.78 40.78 15.86
N VAL A 889 -6.66 41.30 14.99
CA VAL A 889 -7.62 40.48 14.22
C VAL A 889 -6.88 39.49 13.33
N PHE A 890 -5.83 39.91 12.63
CA PHE A 890 -5.00 39.01 11.82
C PHE A 890 -4.32 37.93 12.67
N LEU A 891 -3.65 38.32 13.76
CA LEU A 891 -2.90 37.41 14.63
C LEU A 891 -3.82 36.38 15.29
N ALA A 892 -5.00 36.79 15.77
CA ALA A 892 -6.00 35.89 16.33
C ALA A 892 -6.63 34.98 15.25
N GLY A 893 -7.03 35.54 14.11
CA GLY A 893 -7.66 34.79 13.01
C GLY A 893 -6.73 33.77 12.37
N ASN A 894 -5.46 34.12 12.17
CA ASN A 894 -4.45 33.20 11.66
C ASN A 894 -4.11 32.09 12.68
N ALA A 895 -4.12 32.39 13.99
CA ALA A 895 -3.92 31.37 15.02
C ALA A 895 -5.09 30.38 15.08
N LEU A 896 -6.33 30.87 15.16
CA LEU A 896 -7.52 30.03 15.27
C LEU A 896 -7.75 29.20 14.00
N GLY A 897 -7.61 29.81 12.82
CA GLY A 897 -7.72 29.10 11.54
C GLY A 897 -6.57 28.14 11.22
N SER A 898 -5.41 28.28 11.89
CA SER A 898 -4.32 27.27 11.84
C SER A 898 -4.57 26.07 12.77
N ALA A 899 -5.47 26.20 13.75
CA ALA A 899 -5.91 25.10 14.61
C ALA A 899 -7.07 24.30 14.00
N ALA A 900 -7.78 24.85 13.01
CA ALA A 900 -8.81 24.14 12.27
C ALA A 900 -8.19 23.02 11.40
N PRO A 901 -8.79 21.81 11.34
CA PRO A 901 -8.26 20.70 10.56
C PRO A 901 -8.54 20.81 9.03
N THR A 902 -8.72 22.02 8.49
CA THR A 902 -9.02 22.25 7.07
C THR A 902 -7.75 22.56 6.26
N PRO A 903 -7.63 22.09 5.00
CA PRO A 903 -6.53 22.49 4.12
C PRO A 903 -6.52 24.01 3.93
N GLY A 904 -5.33 24.63 3.98
CA GLY A 904 -5.17 26.10 3.93
C GLY A 904 -5.84 26.91 5.06
N GLY A 905 -6.44 26.27 6.06
CA GLY A 905 -7.30 26.94 7.06
C GLY A 905 -8.60 27.51 6.46
N VAL A 906 -9.03 27.03 5.29
CA VAL A 906 -10.20 27.56 4.57
C VAL A 906 -11.50 27.34 5.36
N GLY A 907 -12.41 28.30 5.24
CA GLY A 907 -13.64 28.46 6.02
C GLY A 907 -13.34 29.13 7.36
N ALA A 908 -12.41 28.56 8.12
CA ALA A 908 -12.10 28.99 9.48
C ALA A 908 -11.40 30.36 9.55
N VAL A 909 -10.37 30.60 8.72
CA VAL A 909 -9.69 31.91 8.70
C VAL A 909 -10.62 32.99 8.16
N GLU A 910 -11.37 32.71 7.09
CA GLU A 910 -12.29 33.63 6.43
C GLU A 910 -13.36 34.12 7.41
N ALA A 911 -14.04 33.18 8.09
CA ALA A 911 -15.03 33.51 9.11
C ALA A 911 -14.40 34.28 10.29
N THR A 912 -13.25 33.84 10.80
CA THR A 912 -12.63 34.48 11.97
C THR A 912 -12.13 35.89 11.68
N LEU A 913 -11.53 36.14 10.51
CA LEU A 913 -11.12 37.49 10.10
C LEU A 913 -12.34 38.38 9.86
N THR A 914 -13.38 37.88 9.18
CA THR A 914 -14.59 38.68 8.89
C THR A 914 -15.30 39.07 10.19
N VAL A 915 -15.57 38.10 11.08
CA VAL A 915 -16.17 38.35 12.39
C VAL A 915 -15.28 39.23 13.26
N GLY A 916 -13.96 39.04 13.22
CA GLY A 916 -13.00 39.86 13.97
C GLY A 916 -12.98 41.32 13.52
N LEU A 917 -13.01 41.60 12.21
CA LEU A 917 -13.07 42.97 11.70
C LEU A 917 -14.41 43.65 12.05
N ILE A 918 -15.52 42.92 11.94
CA ILE A 918 -16.85 43.41 12.36
C ILE A 918 -16.84 43.72 13.87
N ALA A 919 -16.28 42.85 14.70
CA ALA A 919 -16.21 43.02 16.16
C ALA A 919 -15.38 44.24 16.61
N VAL A 920 -14.46 44.76 15.78
CA VAL A 920 -13.68 45.98 16.09
C VAL A 920 -14.26 47.24 15.41
N GLY A 921 -15.33 47.08 14.62
CA GLY A 921 -16.19 48.17 14.13
C GLY A 921 -16.28 48.33 12.61
N LEU A 922 -15.88 47.34 11.80
CA LEU A 922 -15.98 47.42 10.33
C LEU A 922 -17.35 46.95 9.82
N PRO A 923 -18.02 47.65 8.88
CA PRO A 923 -19.26 47.17 8.26
C PRO A 923 -19.09 45.80 7.60
N LYS A 924 -20.11 44.94 7.66
CA LYS A 924 -20.06 43.58 7.07
C LYS A 924 -19.88 43.63 5.54
N GLU A 925 -20.40 44.68 4.92
CA GLU A 925 -20.32 45.05 3.52
C GLU A 925 -18.87 45.31 3.06
N VAL A 926 -18.01 45.80 3.96
CA VAL A 926 -16.58 46.06 3.70
C VAL A 926 -15.74 44.87 4.17
N ALA A 927 -16.06 44.29 5.34
CA ALA A 927 -15.30 43.21 5.95
C ALA A 927 -15.22 41.94 5.08
N ALA A 928 -16.34 41.50 4.50
CA ALA A 928 -16.35 40.27 3.71
C ALA A 928 -15.58 40.42 2.37
N PRO A 929 -15.79 41.45 1.53
CA PRO A 929 -14.97 41.68 0.33
C PRO A 929 -13.48 41.88 0.64
N ALA A 930 -13.14 42.61 1.71
CA ALA A 930 -11.75 42.81 2.14
C ALA A 930 -11.05 41.49 2.50
N VAL A 931 -11.72 40.61 3.26
CA VAL A 931 -11.17 39.29 3.59
C VAL A 931 -11.10 38.38 2.36
N LEU A 932 -12.09 38.43 1.46
CA LEU A 932 -12.06 37.68 0.19
C LEU A 932 -10.92 38.13 -0.72
N LEU A 933 -10.68 39.43 -0.87
CA LEU A 933 -9.53 39.98 -1.60
C LEU A 933 -8.21 39.56 -0.96
N TYR A 934 -8.08 39.69 0.36
CA TYR A 934 -6.90 39.23 1.10
C TYR A 934 -6.59 37.75 0.84
N ARG A 935 -7.61 36.87 0.82
CA ARG A 935 -7.43 35.43 0.58
C ARG A 935 -7.22 35.09 -0.90
N LEU A 936 -7.81 35.86 -1.82
CA LEU A 936 -7.49 35.79 -3.25
C LEU A 936 -5.99 36.07 -3.46
N LEU A 937 -5.44 37.10 -2.83
CA LEU A 937 -4.04 37.48 -3.01
C LEU A 937 -3.04 36.60 -2.24
N THR A 938 -3.41 36.02 -1.09
CA THR A 938 -2.48 35.27 -0.22
C THR A 938 -2.63 33.75 -0.28
N LEU A 939 -3.78 33.22 -0.72
CA LEU A 939 -4.06 31.79 -0.79
C LEU A 939 -4.32 31.30 -2.22
N TRP A 940 -5.25 31.90 -2.96
CA TRP A 940 -5.75 31.35 -4.24
C TRP A 940 -4.91 31.73 -5.46
N LEU A 941 -4.62 33.01 -5.68
CA LEU A 941 -3.79 33.49 -6.80
C LEU A 941 -2.38 32.87 -6.82
N PRO A 942 -1.67 32.71 -5.68
CA PRO A 942 -0.31 32.17 -5.69
C PRO A 942 -0.21 30.66 -5.99
N VAL A 943 -1.31 29.93 -6.11
CA VAL A 943 -1.31 28.46 -6.37
C VAL A 943 -0.69 28.15 -7.73
N LEU A 944 -1.04 28.94 -8.76
CA LEU A 944 -0.57 28.75 -10.13
C LEU A 944 0.96 28.92 -10.26
N PRO A 945 1.58 30.04 -9.83
CA PRO A 945 3.04 30.14 -9.80
C PRO A 945 3.66 29.12 -8.83
N GLY A 946 3.00 28.79 -7.71
CA GLY A 946 3.44 27.75 -6.77
C GLY A 946 3.61 26.39 -7.44
N TRP A 947 2.63 25.95 -8.23
CA TRP A 947 2.69 24.69 -8.98
C TRP A 947 3.80 24.70 -10.04
N LEU A 948 3.99 25.83 -10.74
CA LEU A 948 5.08 26.01 -11.70
C LEU A 948 6.46 25.91 -11.02
N PHE A 949 6.67 26.60 -9.90
CA PHE A 949 7.93 26.52 -9.13
C PHE A 949 8.15 25.15 -8.49
N PHE A 950 7.11 24.50 -7.97
CA PHE A 950 7.18 23.14 -7.43
C PHE A 950 7.64 22.15 -8.49
N ASN A 951 7.07 22.20 -9.69
CA ASN A 951 7.47 21.37 -10.83
C ASN A 951 8.87 21.71 -11.34
N HIS A 952 9.26 22.99 -11.40
CA HIS A 952 10.59 23.42 -11.83
C HIS A 952 11.69 22.95 -10.87
N LEU A 953 11.49 23.10 -9.56
CA LEU A 953 12.42 22.62 -8.54
C LEU A 953 12.50 21.10 -8.52
N THR A 954 11.37 20.40 -8.67
CA THR A 954 11.33 18.93 -8.78
C THR A 954 12.05 18.42 -10.03
N ARG A 955 11.95 19.12 -11.17
CA ARG A 955 12.69 18.80 -12.41
C ARG A 955 14.19 19.02 -12.30
N LYS A 956 14.66 19.84 -11.36
CA LYS A 956 16.09 20.11 -11.08
C LYS A 956 16.61 19.33 -9.86
N ASP A 957 15.87 18.30 -9.39
CA ASP A 957 16.10 17.52 -8.16
C ASP A 957 16.41 18.40 -6.92
N ALA A 958 15.89 19.63 -6.89
CA ALA A 958 15.95 20.56 -5.75
C ALA A 958 14.80 20.33 -4.74
N LEU A 959 13.92 19.36 -5.04
CA LEU A 959 12.87 18.80 -4.18
C LEU A 959 12.85 17.26 -4.28
#